data_AF-A0A0N4UF59-F1
#
_entry.id   AF-A0A0N4UF59-F1
#
_cell.length_a   1.000
_cell.length_b   1.000
_cell.length_c   1.000
_cell.angle_alpha   90.00
_cell.angle_beta   90.00
_cell.angle_gamma   90.00
#
_symmetry.space_group_name_H-M   'P 1'
#
loop_
_entity.id
_entity.type
_entity.pdbx_description
1 polymer ?
#
loop_
_entity_poly.entity_id
_entity_poly.type
_entity_poly.pdbx_seq_one_letter_code
_entity_poly.pdbx_strand_id
1 'polypeptide(L)'
;MRKRFVKAFVMHLFIYLNCCICKENSEVSAKLKGRICAYGDMDRDLYTDLIVKSKHFLKIYLQGENGEFTESSQAINLASSHAISCAVGDFNGDSVPDILISRKKTSLIPFFSGGNNGYEAIVYINNGNGYSAHIFNETFLDEVPVMDINGDGISDIIGFLLDGSLFCRLGGVPSDFIPCERNFRNFDIKPFPNFLHSFVDITGDLSAEIVFGTVIGGGLKLSVWRRVSNILWEHDSSFIPDLPISSCKNKFYGAALYADFDADGLIDIGIPCCSDENCAKVEVILMWNQRFKQWQDYRISGLEGSKLVSKKEEGNVVFRIGDFSLDGYPDLIALIRETSQNPMIFENVPCNDCISNATRKFELRTSPRLIQPADVSLGEIQMVSFFDLKEDGTLDVLLEYRDVDRTDMTIDFIRCEDKGDTTFLKVQVFSSVCQNNCGSTKTRIGSGIAWHGACTMFSMSGSWGTEQRGIQCQMPQTTHRALSTPFALFGLGRSPNFIDYVHIGSPRFLRLPGHSGNQHYDLKQIVPNSRLIVVPPKDNNSHWQSRLYLTPSQLIIQSLAVLVSVCILLLFLVALLHFRERRADAHERQAQSHRFHFDAIRFLRWQELEKEQKEYLEEESIIKGQMYMETGLFLSPEKREDVLPKKDKEDQTRKDSQIVPIEAQAFFTQMRYLDHSFDNLRRYKRYKKFQLLQYDQRFIPERQLFLGPDLAAAHFLVHRGAAIKFIGDNIWIKRNKFGQYDLPGRKVPGLYLEAIDASDTELMFEGFENLNDLRHVRLIRLAGCKYADDWMMSRLGTMFSNSLELLDLSDCDRISAKGLAGLRSLKKLRYLRLEGMDHIKDIAKVVLILEKSISGLKVIGLDYDKALKTLQNEFKLLENDRVVIDAKGNVHIEDDNGRLFYVAGRVNERAVVCDEDKPIMTSTIRREVPEMSDAEFNRLDALSGGKLRHLLVGSPSGYSWTEQVEIILSHEDWWNRKQGIPTDPKLLPKSSRPLLVDENDSQKIISKCDPPKLGANDPV
;
A
#
# COMPACT_ATOMS: atom_id res chain seq x y z
N MET A 1 12.84 23.81 -43.60
CA MET A 1 13.67 23.46 -42.42
C MET A 1 12.87 22.96 -41.22
N ARG A 2 11.86 23.69 -40.69
CA ARG A 2 11.07 23.27 -39.50
C ARG A 2 10.51 21.84 -39.53
N LYS A 3 9.99 21.35 -40.67
CA LYS A 3 9.46 19.98 -40.78
C LYS A 3 10.52 18.86 -40.72
N ARG A 4 11.80 19.15 -41.04
CA ARG A 4 12.88 18.14 -40.95
C ARG A 4 13.40 17.99 -39.52
N PHE A 5 13.42 19.08 -38.74
CA PHE A 5 13.88 19.06 -37.35
C PHE A 5 12.95 18.24 -36.43
N VAL A 6 11.63 18.38 -36.60
CA VAL A 6 10.64 17.64 -35.78
C VAL A 6 10.71 16.13 -36.04
N LYS A 7 10.91 15.70 -37.30
CA LYS A 7 11.04 14.26 -37.61
C LYS A 7 12.33 13.65 -37.04
N ALA A 8 13.44 14.37 -37.07
CA ALA A 8 14.70 13.89 -36.49
C ALA A 8 14.60 13.74 -34.96
N PHE A 9 13.96 14.69 -34.27
CA PHE A 9 13.78 14.66 -32.82
C PHE A 9 12.90 13.49 -32.36
N VAL A 10 11.77 13.24 -33.05
CA VAL A 10 10.88 12.10 -32.73
C VAL A 10 11.57 10.76 -32.98
N MET A 11 12.39 10.64 -34.04
CA MET A 11 13.10 9.40 -34.34
C MET A 11 14.19 9.10 -33.29
N HIS A 12 14.93 10.11 -32.82
CA HIS A 12 15.91 9.92 -31.74
C HIS A 12 15.25 9.56 -30.41
N LEU A 13 14.09 10.11 -30.08
CA LEU A 13 13.35 9.75 -28.88
C LEU A 13 12.88 8.29 -28.92
N PHE A 14 12.42 7.80 -30.08
CA PHE A 14 12.02 6.40 -30.26
C PHE A 14 13.19 5.41 -30.19
N ILE A 15 14.36 5.78 -30.71
CA ILE A 15 15.57 4.94 -30.60
C ILE A 15 16.06 4.89 -29.15
N TYR A 16 16.01 6.00 -28.41
CA TYR A 16 16.38 6.02 -27.00
C TYR A 16 15.40 5.22 -26.12
N LEU A 17 14.08 5.34 -26.35
CA LEU A 17 13.10 4.57 -25.58
C LEU A 17 13.21 3.05 -25.82
N ASN A 18 13.44 2.63 -27.07
CA ASN A 18 13.58 1.20 -27.36
C ASN A 18 14.93 0.62 -26.90
N CYS A 19 15.98 1.44 -26.74
CA CYS A 19 17.26 0.97 -26.23
C CYS A 19 17.22 0.76 -24.70
N CYS A 20 16.38 1.50 -23.97
CA CYS A 20 16.24 1.35 -22.52
C CYS A 20 15.39 0.14 -22.08
N ILE A 21 14.52 -0.41 -22.94
CA ILE A 21 13.62 -1.52 -22.57
C ILE A 21 14.28 -2.90 -22.75
N CYS A 22 15.45 -3.00 -23.39
CA CYS A 22 16.11 -4.28 -23.67
C CYS A 22 17.47 -4.45 -22.97
N LYS A 23 17.53 -4.19 -21.66
CA LYS A 23 18.68 -4.57 -20.82
C LYS A 23 18.23 -5.09 -19.45
N GLU A 24 17.48 -6.18 -19.44
CA GLU A 24 17.60 -7.17 -18.37
C GLU A 24 18.25 -8.40 -19.01
N ASN A 25 19.58 -8.42 -19.01
CA ASN A 25 20.30 -9.67 -19.14
C ASN A 25 20.02 -10.44 -17.83
N SER A 26 19.14 -11.44 -17.88
CA SER A 26 19.20 -12.52 -16.90
C SER A 26 20.47 -13.33 -17.18
N GLU A 27 21.63 -12.81 -16.79
CA GLU A 27 22.83 -13.63 -16.73
C GLU A 27 22.57 -14.74 -15.72
N VAL A 28 22.68 -15.98 -16.19
CA VAL A 28 22.44 -17.19 -15.40
C VAL A 28 23.50 -17.21 -14.30
N SER A 29 23.16 -16.75 -13.10
CA SER A 29 24.05 -16.83 -11.95
C SER A 29 24.46 -18.28 -11.76
N ALA A 30 25.77 -18.55 -11.71
CA ALA A 30 26.27 -19.89 -11.46
C ALA A 30 25.66 -20.43 -10.15
N LYS A 31 24.97 -21.58 -10.22
CA LYS A 31 24.29 -22.19 -9.08
C LYS A 31 25.27 -22.46 -7.94
N LEU A 32 24.94 -22.02 -6.74
CA LEU A 32 25.72 -22.26 -5.53
C LEU A 32 25.53 -23.73 -5.09
N LYS A 33 26.62 -24.51 -5.02
CA LYS A 33 26.58 -25.93 -4.64
C LYS A 33 27.07 -26.15 -3.21
N GLY A 34 26.17 -26.61 -2.34
CA GLY A 34 26.46 -27.02 -0.98
C GLY A 34 25.28 -26.80 -0.04
N ARG A 35 25.55 -26.90 1.26
CA ARG A 35 24.59 -26.59 2.33
C ARG A 35 24.98 -25.29 2.99
N ILE A 36 24.00 -24.42 3.26
CA ILE A 36 24.30 -23.19 4.00
C ILE A 36 24.70 -23.56 5.43
N CYS A 37 25.73 -22.88 5.93
CA CYS A 37 26.23 -23.04 7.29
C CYS A 37 25.87 -21.82 8.15
N ALA A 38 26.22 -20.62 7.69
CA ALA A 38 25.95 -19.35 8.37
C ALA A 38 25.93 -18.17 7.39
N TYR A 39 25.47 -17.02 7.89
CA TYR A 39 25.54 -15.72 7.24
C TYR A 39 26.56 -14.85 7.95
N GLY A 40 27.23 -13.97 7.22
CA GLY A 40 28.12 -12.95 7.79
C GLY A 40 28.78 -12.14 6.70
N ASP A 41 29.08 -10.87 6.97
CA ASP A 41 29.88 -10.02 6.06
C ASP A 41 31.36 -10.41 6.24
N MET A 42 31.87 -11.25 5.34
CA MET A 42 33.19 -11.91 5.48
C MET A 42 34.32 -11.05 4.93
N ASP A 43 34.06 -10.19 3.95
CA ASP A 43 35.03 -9.24 3.40
C ASP A 43 34.88 -7.81 3.95
N ARG A 44 33.89 -7.59 4.83
CA ARG A 44 33.57 -6.34 5.56
C ARG A 44 33.08 -5.24 4.65
N ASP A 45 32.41 -5.57 3.56
CA ASP A 45 32.00 -4.63 2.54
C ASP A 45 30.56 -4.12 2.68
N LEU A 46 29.87 -4.55 3.75
CA LEU A 46 28.47 -4.30 4.12
C LEU A 46 27.44 -5.20 3.47
N TYR A 47 27.81 -6.14 2.59
CA TYR A 47 26.87 -7.13 2.09
C TYR A 47 26.94 -8.40 2.93
N THR A 48 25.79 -9.02 3.19
CA THR A 48 25.77 -10.30 3.90
C THR A 48 26.27 -11.39 2.95
N ASP A 49 27.39 -12.03 3.29
CA ASP A 49 27.93 -13.15 2.53
C ASP A 49 27.43 -14.50 3.05
N LEU A 50 27.63 -15.54 2.24
CA LEU A 50 27.23 -16.90 2.56
C LEU A 50 28.43 -17.80 2.84
N ILE A 51 28.36 -18.53 3.96
CA ILE A 51 29.30 -19.60 4.28
C ILE A 51 28.63 -20.93 3.96
N VAL A 52 29.17 -21.63 2.96
CA VAL A 52 28.54 -22.82 2.37
C VAL A 52 29.46 -24.02 2.51
N LYS A 53 28.95 -25.10 3.09
CA LYS A 53 29.66 -26.37 3.20
C LYS A 53 29.41 -27.23 1.97
N SER A 54 30.48 -27.52 1.22
CA SER A 54 30.46 -28.35 0.01
C SER A 54 31.42 -29.53 0.15
N LYS A 55 30.87 -30.75 0.30
CA LYS A 55 31.61 -32.00 0.54
C LYS A 55 32.58 -31.90 1.73
N HIS A 56 33.87 -31.70 1.48
CA HIS A 56 34.94 -31.60 2.47
C HIS A 56 35.42 -30.16 2.72
N PHE A 57 34.90 -29.20 1.96
CA PHE A 57 35.33 -27.81 2.02
C PHE A 57 34.21 -26.93 2.57
N LEU A 58 34.60 -25.95 3.39
CA LEU A 58 33.80 -24.78 3.68
C LEU A 58 34.22 -23.68 2.71
N LYS A 59 33.29 -23.22 1.88
CA LYS A 59 33.49 -22.17 0.89
C LYS A 59 32.78 -20.91 1.34
N ILE A 60 33.35 -19.76 0.99
CA ILE A 60 32.75 -18.45 1.25
C ILE A 60 32.33 -17.86 -0.09
N TYR A 61 31.08 -17.42 -0.18
CA TYR A 61 30.52 -16.78 -1.36
C TYR A 61 30.18 -15.33 -1.03
N LEU A 62 30.89 -14.41 -1.67
CA LEU A 62 30.81 -12.97 -1.43
C LEU A 62 29.69 -12.36 -2.29
N GLN A 63 28.80 -11.60 -1.66
CA GLN A 63 27.69 -10.93 -2.34
C GLN A 63 28.15 -9.60 -2.97
N GLY A 64 27.87 -9.42 -4.25
CA GLY A 64 28.03 -8.14 -4.95
C GLY A 64 26.83 -7.20 -4.77
N GLU A 65 27.01 -5.95 -5.18
CA GLU A 65 25.97 -4.91 -5.17
C GLU A 65 24.71 -5.28 -5.98
N ASN A 66 24.87 -6.10 -7.02
CA ASN A 66 23.77 -6.61 -7.85
C ASN A 66 23.08 -7.86 -7.27
N GLY A 67 23.52 -8.37 -6.11
CA GLY A 67 23.02 -9.60 -5.51
C GLY A 67 23.57 -10.88 -6.16
N GLU A 68 24.63 -10.79 -6.96
CA GLU A 68 25.35 -11.96 -7.47
C GLU A 68 26.43 -12.42 -6.48
N PHE A 69 26.66 -13.73 -6.43
CA PHE A 69 27.65 -14.32 -5.54
C PHE A 69 28.91 -14.73 -6.30
N THR A 70 30.08 -14.35 -5.76
CA THR A 70 31.39 -14.78 -6.27
C THR A 70 32.08 -15.68 -5.25
N GLU A 71 32.69 -16.78 -5.71
CA GLU A 71 33.43 -17.68 -4.81
C GLU A 71 34.74 -17.01 -4.35
N SER A 72 34.92 -16.90 -3.04
CA SER A 72 36.17 -16.40 -2.44
C SER A 72 37.31 -17.39 -2.70
N SER A 73 38.54 -16.87 -2.80
CA SER A 73 39.74 -17.70 -2.88
C SER A 73 40.05 -18.44 -1.56
N GLN A 74 39.43 -18.01 -0.46
CA GLN A 74 39.57 -18.63 0.84
C GLN A 74 38.58 -19.79 1.01
N ALA A 75 39.10 -20.96 1.40
CA ALA A 75 38.30 -22.13 1.75
C ALA A 75 38.93 -22.91 2.90
N ILE A 76 38.11 -23.52 3.75
CA ILE A 76 38.56 -24.33 4.89
C ILE A 76 38.38 -25.81 4.54
N ASN A 77 39.45 -26.60 4.62
CA ASN A 77 39.36 -28.05 4.47
C ASN A 77 38.99 -28.69 5.81
N LEU A 78 37.79 -29.26 5.90
CA LEU A 78 37.26 -29.89 7.11
C LEU A 78 37.71 -31.36 7.27
N ALA A 79 38.33 -31.94 6.24
CA ALA A 79 38.72 -33.36 6.13
C ALA A 79 37.59 -34.38 6.31
N SER A 80 36.35 -33.94 6.50
CA SER A 80 35.20 -34.79 6.85
C SER A 80 33.95 -34.33 6.11
N SER A 81 33.06 -35.28 5.80
CA SER A 81 31.78 -35.03 5.14
C SER A 81 30.59 -34.91 6.10
N HIS A 82 30.80 -35.00 7.43
CA HIS A 82 29.73 -34.89 8.43
C HIS A 82 28.98 -33.56 8.37
N ALA A 83 27.72 -33.55 8.79
CA ALA A 83 26.97 -32.31 8.98
C ALA A 83 27.69 -31.43 10.02
N ILE A 84 27.71 -30.13 9.75
CA ILE A 84 28.33 -29.13 10.60
C ILE A 84 27.37 -27.95 10.76
N SER A 85 27.59 -27.18 11.82
CA SER A 85 26.92 -25.92 12.09
C SER A 85 28.00 -24.85 12.27
N CYS A 86 27.76 -23.66 11.73
CA CYS A 86 28.73 -22.57 11.78
C CYS A 86 28.13 -21.35 12.47
N ALA A 87 28.98 -20.58 13.12
CA ALA A 87 28.66 -19.24 13.59
C ALA A 87 29.84 -18.32 13.24
N VAL A 88 29.55 -17.06 12.91
CA VAL A 88 30.55 -16.05 12.56
C VAL A 88 30.76 -15.16 13.77
N GLY A 89 31.99 -14.78 14.06
CA GLY A 89 32.34 -13.88 15.16
C GLY A 89 33.78 -13.40 15.02
N ASP A 90 34.26 -12.53 15.90
CA ASP A 90 35.67 -12.12 15.98
C ASP A 90 36.18 -12.56 17.35
N PHE A 91 36.91 -13.68 17.40
CA PHE A 91 37.31 -14.31 18.67
C PHE A 91 38.66 -13.78 19.18
N ASN A 92 39.47 -13.19 18.30
CA ASN A 92 40.79 -12.67 18.64
C ASN A 92 40.81 -11.14 18.79
N GLY A 93 39.70 -10.46 18.51
CA GLY A 93 39.54 -9.02 18.62
C GLY A 93 40.33 -8.23 17.57
N ASP A 94 40.59 -8.80 16.40
CA ASP A 94 41.35 -8.17 15.32
C ASP A 94 40.48 -7.46 14.27
N SER A 95 39.15 -7.44 14.47
CA SER A 95 38.14 -6.90 13.57
C SER A 95 38.05 -7.60 12.20
N VAL A 96 38.45 -8.87 12.12
CA VAL A 96 38.23 -9.75 10.97
C VAL A 96 37.21 -10.85 11.36
N PRO A 97 36.26 -11.19 10.47
CA PRO A 97 35.34 -12.31 10.72
C PRO A 97 36.06 -13.66 10.76
N ASP A 98 35.95 -14.33 11.90
CA ASP A 98 36.33 -15.70 12.18
C ASP A 98 35.11 -16.63 12.14
N ILE A 99 35.34 -17.94 12.09
CA ILE A 99 34.27 -18.94 11.97
C ILE A 99 34.40 -19.99 13.09
N LEU A 100 33.37 -20.10 13.92
CA LEU A 100 33.19 -21.24 14.83
C LEU A 100 32.46 -22.36 14.10
N ILE A 101 32.96 -23.59 14.24
CA ILE A 101 32.33 -24.79 13.69
C ILE A 101 32.06 -25.78 14.81
N SER A 102 30.80 -26.25 14.88
CA SER A 102 30.38 -27.38 15.71
C SER A 102 30.11 -28.60 14.85
N ARG A 103 30.66 -29.76 15.23
CA ARG A 103 30.41 -31.03 14.55
C ARG A 103 30.36 -32.22 15.50
N LYS A 104 29.61 -33.27 15.15
CA LYS A 104 29.53 -34.50 15.94
C LYS A 104 30.89 -35.22 15.96
N LYS A 105 31.38 -35.58 17.15
CA LYS A 105 32.65 -36.28 17.33
C LYS A 105 32.53 -37.72 16.82
N THR A 106 33.42 -38.12 15.93
CA THR A 106 33.41 -39.50 15.40
C THR A 106 34.24 -40.39 16.32
N SER A 107 33.66 -41.43 16.91
CA SER A 107 34.47 -42.48 17.57
C SER A 107 35.27 -43.22 16.51
N LEU A 108 36.59 -43.30 16.69
CA LEU A 108 37.49 -44.08 15.82
C LEU A 108 37.20 -45.60 15.88
N ILE A 109 36.36 -46.06 16.83
CA ILE A 109 36.02 -47.47 17.02
C ILE A 109 34.49 -47.66 16.83
N PRO A 110 34.05 -48.20 15.67
CA PRO A 110 32.63 -48.38 15.34
C PRO A 110 31.87 -49.35 16.27
N PHE A 111 32.57 -50.25 16.97
CA PHE A 111 31.95 -51.30 17.79
C PHE A 111 31.46 -50.82 19.17
N PHE A 112 31.91 -49.65 19.64
CA PHE A 112 31.44 -49.03 20.89
C PHE A 112 30.53 -47.80 20.62
N SER A 113 29.81 -47.77 19.49
CA SER A 113 28.89 -46.70 19.10
C SER A 113 27.55 -46.65 19.87
N GLY A 114 27.50 -47.20 21.09
CA GLY A 114 26.31 -47.15 21.95
C GLY A 114 26.20 -45.90 22.83
N GLY A 115 27.20 -45.02 22.84
CA GLY A 115 27.19 -43.76 23.60
C GLY A 115 26.75 -42.56 22.75
N ASN A 116 26.22 -41.52 23.40
CA ASN A 116 26.00 -40.21 22.77
C ASN A 116 27.36 -39.64 22.35
N ASN A 117 27.67 -39.72 21.05
CA ASN A 117 28.84 -39.10 20.46
C ASN A 117 28.64 -37.57 20.54
N GLY A 118 29.12 -36.94 21.61
CA GLY A 118 29.01 -35.49 21.81
C GLY A 118 29.62 -34.67 20.67
N TYR A 119 29.57 -33.35 20.78
CA TYR A 119 30.05 -32.42 19.77
C TYR A 119 31.49 -31.98 20.07
N GLU A 120 32.24 -31.68 19.03
CA GLU A 120 33.51 -30.95 19.12
C GLU A 120 33.35 -29.57 18.46
N ALA A 121 33.99 -28.57 19.07
CA ALA A 121 33.97 -27.19 18.63
C ALA A 121 35.36 -26.76 18.17
N ILE A 122 35.42 -26.10 17.02
CA ILE A 122 36.67 -25.66 16.38
C ILE A 122 36.49 -24.22 15.93
N VAL A 123 37.35 -23.32 16.38
CA VAL A 123 37.39 -21.93 15.93
C VAL A 123 38.43 -21.80 14.84
N TYR A 124 38.04 -21.27 13.69
CA TYR A 124 38.91 -20.96 12.57
C TYR A 124 39.14 -19.46 12.52
N ILE A 125 40.34 -19.04 12.90
CA ILE A 125 40.75 -17.64 12.98
C ILE A 125 41.34 -17.20 11.64
N ASN A 126 40.86 -16.08 11.09
CA ASN A 126 41.23 -15.58 9.78
C ASN A 126 42.47 -14.67 9.85
N ASN A 127 43.63 -15.20 9.47
CA ASN A 127 44.88 -14.42 9.46
C ASN A 127 45.10 -13.64 8.14
N GLY A 128 44.08 -13.49 7.30
CA GLY A 128 44.13 -12.85 5.98
C GLY A 128 44.68 -13.74 4.85
N ASN A 129 45.70 -14.55 5.13
CA ASN A 129 46.27 -15.52 4.17
C ASN A 129 45.65 -16.93 4.26
N GLY A 130 44.72 -17.15 5.21
CA GLY A 130 44.09 -18.43 5.48
C GLY A 130 43.63 -18.55 6.93
N TYR A 131 43.08 -19.72 7.27
CA TYR A 131 42.48 -19.96 8.59
C TYR A 131 43.37 -20.83 9.48
N SER A 132 43.61 -20.39 10.72
CA SER A 132 44.23 -21.23 11.76
C SER A 132 43.15 -21.82 12.68
N ALA A 133 43.17 -23.14 12.85
CA ALA A 133 42.20 -23.84 13.69
C ALA A 133 42.66 -23.90 15.15
N HIS A 134 41.81 -23.44 16.07
CA HIS A 134 41.88 -23.68 17.50
C HIS A 134 40.83 -24.74 17.85
N ILE A 135 41.29 -25.92 18.30
CA ILE A 135 40.42 -27.06 18.63
C ILE A 135 40.29 -27.13 20.14
N PHE A 136 39.06 -27.12 20.64
CA PHE A 136 38.79 -27.40 22.05
C PHE A 136 38.92 -28.90 22.32
N ASN A 137 39.63 -29.27 23.38
CA ASN A 137 39.87 -30.69 23.73
C ASN A 137 38.63 -31.34 24.37
N GLU A 138 37.75 -30.50 24.91
CA GLU A 138 36.52 -30.86 25.57
C GLU A 138 35.50 -31.46 24.60
N THR A 139 34.51 -32.17 25.16
CA THR A 139 33.43 -32.78 24.37
C THR A 139 32.10 -32.22 24.86
N PHE A 140 31.39 -31.56 23.96
CA PHE A 140 30.17 -30.82 24.24
C PHE A 140 28.94 -31.73 24.15
N LEU A 141 27.91 -31.40 24.93
CA LEU A 141 26.62 -32.07 24.86
C LEU A 141 25.90 -31.78 23.54
N ASP A 142 26.03 -30.54 23.07
CA ASP A 142 25.30 -29.98 21.93
C ASP A 142 26.17 -28.95 21.18
N GLU A 143 25.64 -28.39 20.10
CA GLU A 143 26.28 -27.30 19.35
C GLU A 143 26.51 -26.05 20.21
N VAL A 144 27.63 -25.37 19.99
CA VAL A 144 28.10 -24.30 20.87
C VAL A 144 27.74 -22.92 20.29
N PRO A 145 26.94 -22.09 20.99
CA PRO A 145 26.62 -20.73 20.56
C PRO A 145 27.79 -19.74 20.72
N VAL A 146 27.76 -18.70 19.89
CA VAL A 146 28.61 -17.51 19.98
C VAL A 146 27.83 -16.36 20.60
N MET A 147 28.43 -15.67 21.56
CA MET A 147 27.89 -14.47 22.19
C MET A 147 29.02 -13.67 22.87
N ASP A 148 28.79 -12.42 23.24
CA ASP A 148 29.77 -11.60 23.98
C ASP A 148 29.34 -11.48 25.45
N ILE A 149 29.98 -12.27 26.32
CA ILE A 149 29.59 -12.49 27.71
C ILE A 149 30.07 -11.34 28.60
N ASN A 150 31.22 -10.76 28.29
CA ASN A 150 31.82 -9.70 29.09
C ASN A 150 31.52 -8.27 28.54
N GLY A 151 30.96 -8.19 27.34
CA GLY A 151 30.55 -6.95 26.67
C GLY A 151 31.73 -6.15 26.10
N ASP A 152 32.89 -6.77 25.87
CA ASP A 152 34.09 -6.09 25.35
C ASP A 152 34.07 -5.93 23.82
N GLY A 153 33.12 -6.57 23.13
CA GLY A 153 32.94 -6.55 21.69
C GLY A 153 33.72 -7.64 20.95
N ILE A 154 34.42 -8.52 21.68
CA ILE A 154 35.03 -9.75 21.19
C ILE A 154 34.00 -10.88 21.36
N SER A 155 34.01 -11.83 20.44
CA SER A 155 33.11 -12.98 20.48
C SER A 155 33.64 -14.02 21.46
N ASP A 156 32.78 -14.44 22.38
CA ASP A 156 33.03 -15.47 23.36
C ASP A 156 32.24 -16.75 23.02
N ILE A 157 32.57 -17.82 23.73
CA ILE A 157 32.01 -19.14 23.53
C ILE A 157 31.43 -19.64 24.84
N ILE A 158 30.19 -20.11 24.80
CA ILE A 158 29.52 -20.74 25.94
C ILE A 158 28.79 -21.99 25.49
N GLY A 159 28.74 -23.01 26.33
CA GLY A 159 28.03 -24.24 26.03
C GLY A 159 27.99 -25.18 27.22
N PHE A 160 27.59 -26.42 26.98
CA PHE A 160 27.55 -27.46 28.00
C PHE A 160 28.43 -28.64 27.61
N LEU A 161 29.20 -29.15 28.55
CA LEU A 161 29.95 -30.39 28.40
C LEU A 161 29.00 -31.60 28.48
N LEU A 162 29.48 -32.78 28.08
CA LEU A 162 28.70 -34.01 28.08
C LEU A 162 28.16 -34.41 29.48
N ASP A 163 28.81 -33.96 30.55
CA ASP A 163 28.38 -34.14 31.94
C ASP A 163 27.30 -33.14 32.40
N GLY A 164 26.96 -32.17 31.54
CA GLY A 164 26.01 -31.09 31.82
C GLY A 164 26.64 -29.87 32.52
N SER A 165 27.95 -29.86 32.76
CA SER A 165 28.64 -28.70 33.32
C SER A 165 28.72 -27.56 32.30
N LEU A 166 28.68 -26.31 32.80
CA LEU A 166 28.84 -25.12 31.98
C LEU A 166 30.28 -25.03 31.49
N PHE A 167 30.45 -24.78 30.21
CA PHE A 167 31.71 -24.42 29.58
C PHE A 167 31.64 -22.98 29.12
N CYS A 168 32.63 -22.16 29.49
CA CYS A 168 32.68 -20.75 29.14
C CYS A 168 34.11 -20.35 28.81
N ARG A 169 34.35 -19.74 27.64
CA ARG A 169 35.65 -19.20 27.24
C ARG A 169 35.48 -17.80 26.68
N LEU A 170 36.18 -16.84 27.28
CA LEU A 170 36.26 -15.48 26.76
C LEU A 170 37.31 -15.43 25.65
N GLY A 171 36.96 -14.84 24.51
CA GLY A 171 37.89 -14.50 23.46
C GLY A 171 38.88 -13.42 23.93
N GLY A 172 40.01 -13.31 23.23
CA GLY A 172 41.08 -12.42 23.67
C GLY A 172 42.19 -12.26 22.65
N VAL A 173 42.81 -11.08 22.67
CA VAL A 173 43.90 -10.73 21.75
C VAL A 173 45.22 -11.38 22.20
N PRO A 174 46.00 -12.05 21.32
CA PRO A 174 45.79 -12.21 19.88
C PRO A 174 45.08 -13.52 19.47
N SER A 175 44.74 -14.42 20.40
CA SER A 175 43.92 -15.65 20.23
C SER A 175 43.94 -16.44 21.56
N ASP A 176 43.58 -15.80 22.68
CA ASP A 176 43.52 -16.47 23.99
C ASP A 176 42.07 -16.80 24.35
N PHE A 177 41.84 -17.96 24.98
CA PHE A 177 40.53 -18.42 25.39
C PHE A 177 40.51 -18.64 26.90
N ILE A 178 40.07 -17.62 27.65
CA ILE A 178 40.17 -17.59 29.11
C ILE A 178 38.90 -18.21 29.75
N PRO A 179 39.02 -19.17 30.67
CA PRO A 179 37.86 -19.74 31.37
C PRO A 179 37.03 -18.70 32.15
N CYS A 180 35.71 -18.70 31.94
CA CYS A 180 34.77 -17.75 32.56
C CYS A 180 33.61 -18.36 33.33
N GLU A 181 33.63 -19.65 33.65
CA GLU A 181 32.54 -20.32 34.37
C GLU A 181 32.24 -19.68 35.74
N ARG A 182 33.27 -19.13 36.39
CA ARG A 182 33.18 -18.46 37.70
C ARG A 182 32.34 -17.18 37.68
N ASN A 183 32.06 -16.65 36.49
CA ASN A 183 31.27 -15.45 36.29
C ASN A 183 29.78 -15.68 36.55
N PHE A 184 29.33 -16.94 36.46
CA PHE A 184 27.96 -17.36 36.70
C PHE A 184 27.79 -17.77 38.16
N ARG A 185 27.09 -16.93 38.94
CA ARG A 185 26.88 -17.20 40.37
C ARG A 185 25.92 -18.38 40.56
N ASN A 186 26.30 -19.34 41.40
CA ASN A 186 25.46 -20.49 41.79
C ASN A 186 24.86 -21.22 40.57
N PHE A 187 25.67 -21.47 39.54
CA PHE A 187 25.23 -22.19 38.35
C PHE A 187 24.94 -23.66 38.69
N ASP A 188 23.66 -24.02 38.78
CA ASP A 188 23.18 -25.38 39.03
C ASP A 188 21.98 -25.67 38.13
N ILE A 189 22.27 -25.98 36.87
CA ILE A 189 21.26 -26.17 35.82
C ILE A 189 21.57 -27.44 35.05
N LYS A 190 20.53 -28.22 34.77
CA LYS A 190 20.59 -29.32 33.81
C LYS A 190 20.10 -28.84 32.42
N PRO A 191 20.95 -28.84 31.39
CA PRO A 191 20.57 -28.36 30.06
C PRO A 191 19.52 -29.26 29.40
N PHE A 192 18.59 -28.65 28.68
CA PHE A 192 17.64 -29.34 27.81
C PHE A 192 18.34 -29.77 26.51
N PRO A 193 18.20 -31.03 26.07
CA PRO A 193 18.92 -31.52 24.89
C PRO A 193 18.45 -30.83 23.60
N ASN A 194 19.38 -30.52 22.69
CA ASN A 194 19.12 -29.92 21.37
C ASN A 194 18.40 -28.56 21.45
N PHE A 195 18.60 -27.81 22.54
CA PHE A 195 17.99 -26.50 22.73
C PHE A 195 18.92 -25.39 22.22
N LEU A 196 18.36 -24.46 21.46
CA LEU A 196 19.09 -23.28 20.98
C LEU A 196 19.21 -22.24 22.09
N HIS A 197 20.27 -22.34 22.88
CA HIS A 197 20.63 -21.30 23.85
C HIS A 197 20.76 -19.95 23.15
N SER A 198 20.18 -18.91 23.75
CA SER A 198 19.93 -17.64 23.06
C SER A 198 20.52 -16.45 23.82
N PHE A 199 20.88 -15.39 23.10
CA PHE A 199 21.45 -14.15 23.65
C PHE A 199 20.63 -12.94 23.15
N VAL A 200 19.69 -12.48 23.96
CA VAL A 200 18.61 -11.57 23.53
C VAL A 200 18.08 -10.76 24.71
N ASP A 201 17.66 -9.51 24.48
CA ASP A 201 17.04 -8.66 25.52
C ASP A 201 15.60 -9.09 25.77
N ILE A 202 15.34 -9.66 26.93
CA ILE A 202 13.99 -10.08 27.35
C ILE A 202 13.51 -9.21 28.51
N THR A 203 14.41 -8.45 29.15
CA THR A 203 14.04 -7.55 30.23
C THR A 203 13.46 -6.23 29.74
N GLY A 204 13.72 -5.88 28.47
CA GLY A 204 13.32 -4.61 27.85
C GLY A 204 14.27 -3.46 28.19
N ASP A 205 15.51 -3.78 28.61
CA ASP A 205 16.52 -2.78 29.00
C ASP A 205 17.59 -2.52 27.92
N LEU A 206 17.33 -3.00 26.70
CA LEU A 206 18.18 -2.95 25.50
C LEU A 206 19.54 -3.65 25.66
N SER A 207 19.68 -4.52 26.66
CA SER A 207 20.87 -5.34 26.86
C SER A 207 20.49 -6.82 26.81
N ALA A 208 21.27 -7.60 26.06
CA ALA A 208 20.96 -9.01 25.92
C ALA A 208 21.21 -9.80 27.20
N GLU A 209 20.20 -10.58 27.58
CA GLU A 209 20.29 -11.65 28.57
C GLU A 209 20.66 -12.98 27.91
N ILE A 210 21.20 -13.90 28.72
CA ILE A 210 21.44 -15.27 28.28
C ILE A 210 20.25 -16.13 28.70
N VAL A 211 19.65 -16.84 27.73
CA VAL A 211 18.58 -17.80 27.99
C VAL A 211 19.05 -19.21 27.74
N PHE A 212 19.06 -20.00 28.82
CA PHE A 212 19.29 -21.44 28.75
C PHE A 212 17.98 -22.21 28.80
N GLY A 213 17.83 -23.21 27.93
CA GLY A 213 16.79 -24.22 28.06
C GLY A 213 17.22 -25.26 29.06
N THR A 214 16.39 -25.52 30.05
CA THR A 214 16.69 -26.39 31.19
C THR A 214 15.62 -27.46 31.36
N VAL A 215 15.98 -28.60 31.98
CA VAL A 215 15.03 -29.69 32.23
C VAL A 215 14.49 -29.60 33.66
N ILE A 216 13.19 -29.31 33.81
CA ILE A 216 12.47 -29.36 35.10
C ILE A 216 11.24 -30.26 34.97
N GLY A 217 11.09 -31.26 35.85
CA GLY A 217 9.95 -32.19 35.82
C GLY A 217 9.79 -32.96 34.49
N GLY A 218 10.89 -33.10 33.75
CA GLY A 218 10.92 -33.68 32.39
C GLY A 218 10.36 -32.77 31.29
N GLY A 219 10.01 -31.50 31.59
CA GLY A 219 9.65 -30.48 30.60
C GLY A 219 10.77 -29.47 30.39
N LEU A 220 10.58 -28.60 29.39
CA LEU A 220 11.45 -27.46 29.13
C LEU A 220 11.11 -26.33 30.11
N LYS A 221 12.13 -25.71 30.70
CA LYS A 221 12.02 -24.42 31.39
C LYS A 221 13.10 -23.48 30.88
N LEU A 222 12.72 -22.24 30.60
CA LEU A 222 13.66 -21.19 30.23
C LEU A 222 14.27 -20.58 31.50
N SER A 223 15.60 -20.61 31.59
CA SER A 223 16.38 -19.97 32.65
C SER A 223 17.02 -18.70 32.10
N VAL A 224 16.61 -17.56 32.64
CA VAL A 224 17.10 -16.24 32.24
C VAL A 224 18.25 -15.84 33.15
N TRP A 225 19.38 -15.50 32.55
CA TRP A 225 20.56 -15.00 33.24
C TRP A 225 20.76 -13.54 32.87
N ARG A 226 20.68 -12.68 33.89
CA ARG A 226 20.83 -11.25 33.76
C ARG A 226 22.25 -10.80 34.06
N ARG A 227 22.73 -9.82 33.29
CA ARG A 227 24.02 -9.19 33.51
C ARG A 227 23.93 -8.21 34.69
N VAL A 228 24.77 -8.40 35.69
CA VAL A 228 24.86 -7.49 36.87
C VAL A 228 26.07 -6.56 36.77
N SER A 229 27.11 -7.00 36.08
CA SER A 229 28.30 -6.21 35.76
C SER A 229 28.97 -6.76 34.49
N ASN A 230 30.02 -6.12 33.98
CA ASN A 230 30.80 -6.63 32.84
C ASN A 230 31.38 -8.05 33.03
N ILE A 231 31.35 -8.60 34.25
CA ILE A 231 31.91 -9.91 34.54
C ILE A 231 30.84 -10.84 35.11
N LEU A 232 29.92 -10.35 35.93
CA LEU A 232 29.04 -11.20 36.72
C LEU A 232 27.63 -11.32 36.14
N TRP A 233 27.15 -12.55 36.15
CA TRP A 233 25.81 -12.95 35.75
C TRP A 233 25.04 -13.54 36.94
N GLU A 234 23.75 -13.24 37.01
CA GLU A 234 22.84 -13.70 38.05
C GLU A 234 21.59 -14.35 37.43
N HIS A 235 21.17 -15.47 37.98
CA HIS A 235 19.99 -16.20 37.51
C HIS A 235 18.71 -15.55 38.04
N ASP A 236 17.87 -15.05 37.15
CA ASP A 236 16.51 -14.60 37.48
C ASP A 236 15.50 -15.73 37.27
N SER A 237 15.35 -16.54 38.31
CA SER A 237 14.43 -17.69 38.30
C SER A 237 12.95 -17.32 38.17
N SER A 238 12.59 -16.05 38.40
CA SER A 238 11.20 -15.59 38.52
C SER A 238 10.69 -14.84 37.29
N PHE A 239 11.59 -14.53 36.34
CA PHE A 239 11.26 -13.70 35.19
C PHE A 239 10.26 -14.37 34.24
N ILE A 240 10.53 -15.63 33.88
CA ILE A 240 9.65 -16.44 33.01
C ILE A 240 9.02 -17.55 33.87
N PRO A 241 7.68 -17.61 33.99
CA PRO A 241 7.02 -18.69 34.68
C PRO A 241 7.13 -20.00 33.90
N ASP A 242 6.99 -21.13 34.60
CA ASP A 242 7.03 -22.46 33.99
C ASP A 242 5.97 -22.59 32.88
N LEU A 243 6.32 -23.34 31.83
CA LEU A 243 5.43 -23.55 30.69
C LEU A 243 4.12 -24.24 31.13
N PRO A 244 2.95 -23.79 30.64
CA PRO A 244 1.68 -24.39 30.98
C PRO A 244 1.58 -25.83 30.44
N ILE A 245 1.51 -26.80 31.35
CA ILE A 245 1.43 -28.24 31.03
C ILE A 245 0.15 -28.57 30.21
N SER A 246 -0.90 -27.77 30.37
CA SER A 246 -2.19 -27.95 29.66
C SER A 246 -2.08 -27.82 28.15
N SER A 247 -1.20 -26.94 27.66
CA SER A 247 -1.09 -26.60 26.24
C SER A 247 -0.11 -27.53 25.50
N CYS A 248 1.04 -27.87 26.10
CA CYS A 248 2.02 -28.81 25.52
C CYS A 248 1.92 -30.21 26.16
N LYS A 249 0.84 -30.98 25.90
CA LYS A 249 0.59 -32.29 26.55
C LYS A 249 1.72 -33.30 26.41
N ASN A 250 2.36 -33.36 25.23
CA ASN A 250 3.37 -34.36 24.90
C ASN A 250 4.79 -33.95 25.28
N LYS A 251 5.01 -32.73 25.80
CA LYS A 251 6.33 -32.17 26.15
C LYS A 251 7.37 -32.22 25.01
N PHE A 252 6.92 -32.22 23.75
CA PHE A 252 7.79 -32.00 22.59
C PHE A 252 7.72 -30.53 22.19
N TYR A 253 8.89 -29.92 21.98
CA TYR A 253 9.02 -28.50 21.72
C TYR A 253 9.82 -28.27 20.43
N GLY A 254 9.44 -27.25 19.68
CA GLY A 254 10.24 -26.69 18.60
C GLY A 254 11.28 -25.70 19.13
N ALA A 255 12.17 -25.23 18.25
CA ALA A 255 13.10 -24.15 18.58
C ALA A 255 12.36 -22.90 19.09
N ALA A 256 12.91 -22.26 20.11
CA ALA A 256 12.35 -21.03 20.67
C ALA A 256 12.48 -19.88 19.66
N LEU A 257 11.43 -19.06 19.55
CA LEU A 257 11.32 -17.90 18.69
C LEU A 257 11.43 -16.63 19.54
N TYR A 258 12.17 -15.63 19.09
CA TYR A 258 12.32 -14.34 19.79
C TYR A 258 12.07 -13.20 18.82
N ALA A 259 10.97 -12.49 19.00
CA ALA A 259 10.62 -11.29 18.25
C ALA A 259 9.48 -10.56 18.96
N ASP A 260 9.33 -9.27 18.69
CA ASP A 260 8.16 -8.48 19.11
C ASP A 260 6.97 -8.79 18.19
N PHE A 261 6.14 -9.77 18.56
CA PHE A 261 5.08 -10.25 17.67
C PHE A 261 3.83 -9.36 17.71
N ASP A 262 3.64 -8.54 18.74
CA ASP A 262 2.49 -7.65 18.89
C ASP A 262 2.80 -6.14 18.76
N ALA A 263 4.04 -5.79 18.41
CA ALA A 263 4.55 -4.43 18.17
C ALA A 263 4.39 -3.52 19.39
N ASP A 264 4.68 -4.04 20.58
CA ASP A 264 4.60 -3.30 21.84
C ASP A 264 5.95 -2.74 22.33
N GLY A 265 7.04 -3.09 21.65
CA GLY A 265 8.41 -2.68 21.96
C GLY A 265 9.15 -3.60 22.94
N LEU A 266 8.60 -4.78 23.25
CA LEU A 266 9.23 -5.82 24.07
C LEU A 266 9.38 -7.11 23.25
N ILE A 267 10.42 -7.90 23.54
CA ILE A 267 10.62 -9.18 22.85
C ILE A 267 9.70 -10.24 23.47
N ASP A 268 8.81 -10.79 22.67
CA ASP A 268 8.02 -11.96 23.04
C ASP A 268 8.82 -13.25 22.80
N ILE A 269 8.53 -14.27 23.61
CA ILE A 269 9.15 -15.60 23.46
C ILE A 269 8.12 -16.60 22.97
N GLY A 270 8.42 -17.23 21.85
CA GLY A 270 7.61 -18.29 21.28
C GLY A 270 8.16 -19.68 21.46
N ILE A 271 7.34 -20.59 21.95
CA ILE A 271 7.68 -22.01 22.04
C ILE A 271 6.62 -22.80 21.26
N PRO A 272 6.96 -23.36 20.08
CA PRO A 272 6.06 -24.25 19.36
C PRO A 272 5.82 -25.54 20.15
N CYS A 273 4.57 -25.82 20.55
CA CYS A 273 4.16 -27.10 21.12
C CYS A 273 3.98 -28.12 19.99
N CYS A 274 4.82 -29.14 19.96
CA CYS A 274 4.76 -30.19 18.95
C CYS A 274 3.93 -31.37 19.44
N SER A 275 3.12 -31.95 18.56
CA SER A 275 2.41 -33.21 18.84
C SER A 275 3.34 -34.43 18.75
N ASP A 276 4.43 -34.33 17.98
CA ASP A 276 5.38 -35.38 17.69
C ASP A 276 6.84 -34.95 17.95
N GLU A 277 7.73 -35.93 18.09
CA GLU A 277 9.14 -35.72 18.43
C GLU A 277 9.94 -34.93 17.37
N ASN A 278 9.57 -35.08 16.09
CA ASN A 278 10.19 -34.38 14.96
C ASN A 278 9.51 -33.05 14.63
N CYS A 279 8.55 -32.62 15.44
CA CYS A 279 7.75 -31.41 15.22
C CYS A 279 7.12 -31.28 13.82
N ALA A 280 6.71 -32.40 13.22
CA ALA A 280 6.02 -32.42 11.94
C ALA A 280 4.59 -31.84 12.05
N LYS A 281 4.01 -31.79 13.26
CA LYS A 281 2.74 -31.13 13.52
C LYS A 281 2.81 -30.32 14.81
N VAL A 282 2.71 -29.00 14.66
CA VAL A 282 2.61 -28.02 15.74
C VAL A 282 1.14 -27.79 16.08
N GLU A 283 0.77 -27.91 17.35
CA GLU A 283 -0.62 -27.70 17.81
C GLU A 283 -0.92 -26.22 18.09
N VAL A 284 0.04 -25.53 18.73
CA VAL A 284 -0.06 -24.13 19.13
C VAL A 284 1.36 -23.58 19.34
N ILE A 285 1.53 -22.28 19.19
CA ILE A 285 2.74 -21.59 19.64
C ILE A 285 2.42 -20.90 20.96
N LEU A 286 3.11 -21.29 22.04
CA LEU A 286 3.02 -20.61 23.33
C LEU A 286 3.83 -19.31 23.27
N MET A 287 3.14 -18.19 23.40
CA MET A 287 3.71 -16.85 23.44
C MET A 287 3.83 -16.36 24.87
N TRP A 288 5.03 -16.08 25.35
CA TRP A 288 5.24 -15.34 26.58
C TRP A 288 5.30 -13.86 26.25
N ASN A 289 4.29 -13.13 26.73
CA ASN A 289 4.25 -11.68 26.61
C ASN A 289 4.58 -11.06 27.97
N GLN A 290 5.67 -10.28 28.00
CA GLN A 290 6.19 -9.67 29.22
C GLN A 290 5.22 -8.63 29.82
N ARG A 291 4.50 -7.88 28.97
CA ARG A 291 3.57 -6.84 29.39
C ARG A 291 2.38 -7.40 30.17
N PHE A 292 1.84 -8.52 29.73
CA PHE A 292 0.73 -9.19 30.41
C PHE A 292 1.18 -10.20 31.48
N LYS A 293 2.47 -10.56 31.50
CA LYS A 293 3.06 -11.57 32.39
C LYS A 293 2.31 -12.90 32.35
N GLN A 294 1.84 -13.30 31.17
CA GLN A 294 1.09 -14.54 30.96
C GLN A 294 1.50 -15.22 29.65
N TRP A 295 1.39 -16.54 29.63
CA TRP A 295 1.50 -17.32 28.40
C TRP A 295 0.17 -17.23 27.61
N GLN A 296 0.26 -16.99 26.31
CA GLN A 296 -0.85 -16.92 25.37
C GLN A 296 -0.74 -18.01 24.30
N ASP A 297 -1.88 -18.53 23.87
CA ASP A 297 -1.97 -19.58 22.86
C ASP A 297 -2.17 -18.96 21.46
N TYR A 298 -1.09 -18.84 20.68
CA TYR A 298 -1.15 -18.36 19.30
C TYR A 298 -1.44 -19.54 18.37
N ARG A 299 -2.63 -19.54 17.75
CA ARG A 299 -3.03 -20.57 16.80
C ARG A 299 -2.42 -20.30 15.42
N ILE A 300 -2.08 -21.38 14.72
CA ILE A 300 -1.65 -21.34 13.32
C ILE A 300 -2.79 -21.86 12.46
N SER A 301 -3.28 -21.03 11.55
CA SER A 301 -4.39 -21.35 10.63
C SER A 301 -3.84 -21.78 9.27
N GLY A 302 -4.50 -22.74 8.62
CA GLY A 302 -4.15 -23.20 7.25
C GLY A 302 -3.20 -24.40 7.17
N LEU A 303 -2.84 -25.03 8.29
CA LEU A 303 -2.01 -26.26 8.33
C LEU A 303 -2.84 -27.57 8.28
N GLU A 304 -4.15 -27.49 8.06
CA GLU A 304 -5.03 -28.67 8.11
C GLU A 304 -4.70 -29.67 6.99
N GLY A 305 -4.08 -30.80 7.36
CA GLY A 305 -3.71 -31.88 6.44
C GLY A 305 -2.24 -31.90 6.01
N SER A 306 -1.49 -30.83 6.28
CA SER A 306 -0.10 -30.68 5.86
C SER A 306 0.89 -30.96 7.00
N LYS A 307 2.09 -31.44 6.67
CA LYS A 307 3.15 -31.75 7.67
C LYS A 307 4.29 -30.76 7.56
N LEU A 308 4.70 -30.16 8.67
CA LEU A 308 5.93 -29.37 8.74
C LEU A 308 7.15 -30.27 8.58
N VAL A 309 8.22 -29.68 8.07
CA VAL A 309 9.51 -30.35 7.90
C VAL A 309 10.48 -29.81 8.94
N SER A 310 10.94 -30.67 9.83
CA SER A 310 11.99 -30.36 10.78
C SER A 310 12.83 -31.61 11.10
N LYS A 311 14.00 -31.38 11.68
CA LYS A 311 14.97 -32.43 12.03
C LYS A 311 15.34 -32.27 13.50
N LYS A 312 15.10 -33.31 14.29
CA LYS A 312 15.46 -33.34 15.71
C LYS A 312 16.97 -33.13 15.95
N GLU A 313 17.79 -33.62 15.03
CA GLU A 313 19.25 -33.44 15.08
C GLU A 313 19.69 -31.99 14.82
N GLU A 314 18.83 -31.16 14.21
CA GLU A 314 19.06 -29.73 13.94
C GLU A 314 18.17 -28.87 14.87
N GLY A 315 17.96 -29.30 16.12
CA GLY A 315 17.31 -28.49 17.16
C GLY A 315 15.81 -28.26 16.98
N ASN A 316 15.13 -29.03 16.12
CA ASN A 316 13.71 -28.82 15.78
C ASN A 316 13.40 -27.37 15.36
N VAL A 317 14.28 -26.75 14.57
CA VAL A 317 13.99 -25.46 13.94
C VAL A 317 12.90 -25.67 12.87
N VAL A 318 11.67 -25.22 13.16
CA VAL A 318 10.51 -25.34 12.26
C VAL A 318 10.25 -24.02 11.54
N PHE A 319 10.27 -22.92 12.29
CA PHE A 319 9.96 -21.58 11.81
C PHE A 319 11.19 -20.70 11.85
N ARG A 320 11.31 -19.81 10.88
CA ARG A 320 12.25 -18.68 10.88
C ARG A 320 11.49 -17.38 10.81
N ILE A 321 12.02 -16.34 11.42
CA ILE A 321 11.31 -15.08 11.67
C ILE A 321 11.84 -14.01 10.73
N GLY A 322 10.93 -13.19 10.20
CA GLY A 322 11.25 -11.99 9.45
C GLY A 322 9.98 -11.25 9.08
N ASP A 323 10.00 -9.92 9.11
CA ASP A 323 8.88 -9.11 8.64
C ASP A 323 8.87 -9.09 7.10
N PHE A 324 8.22 -10.09 6.51
CA PHE A 324 8.16 -10.24 5.06
C PHE A 324 7.11 -9.31 4.44
N SER A 325 6.00 -9.05 5.14
CA SER A 325 4.96 -8.12 4.70
C SER A 325 5.36 -6.64 4.81
N LEU A 326 6.44 -6.34 5.54
CA LEU A 326 6.94 -4.99 5.86
C LEU A 326 5.88 -4.13 6.55
N ASP A 327 5.06 -4.73 7.42
CA ASP A 327 3.94 -4.07 8.11
C ASP A 327 4.21 -3.73 9.59
N GLY A 328 5.39 -4.11 10.09
CA GLY A 328 5.82 -3.90 11.48
C GLY A 328 5.57 -5.10 12.39
N TYR A 329 4.95 -6.16 11.90
CA TYR A 329 4.71 -7.38 12.66
C TYR A 329 5.52 -8.54 12.05
N PRO A 330 6.40 -9.21 12.84
CA PRO A 330 7.22 -10.31 12.33
C PRO A 330 6.38 -11.49 11.84
N ASP A 331 6.65 -11.93 10.60
CA ASP A 331 6.05 -13.10 9.96
C ASP A 331 6.94 -14.34 10.15
N LEU A 332 6.38 -15.51 9.86
CA LEU A 332 7.11 -16.78 9.92
C LEU A 332 7.22 -17.43 8.55
N ILE A 333 8.35 -18.10 8.28
CA ILE A 333 8.50 -18.99 7.14
C ILE A 333 8.80 -20.41 7.61
N ALA A 334 8.17 -21.40 6.98
CA ALA A 334 8.47 -22.82 7.20
C ALA A 334 8.32 -23.64 5.92
N LEU A 335 8.86 -24.85 5.96
CA LEU A 335 8.66 -25.85 4.91
C LEU A 335 7.46 -26.73 5.25
N ILE A 336 6.53 -26.80 4.31
CA ILE A 336 5.35 -27.64 4.41
C ILE A 336 5.42 -28.76 3.38
N ARG A 337 5.19 -30.00 3.83
CA ARG A 337 5.10 -31.21 3.02
C ARG A 337 3.64 -31.59 2.81
N GLU A 338 3.18 -31.43 1.57
CA GLU A 338 1.86 -31.85 1.09
C GLU A 338 2.02 -33.03 0.12
N THR A 339 2.43 -32.75 -1.12
CA THR A 339 2.90 -33.73 -2.13
C THR A 339 4.40 -33.57 -2.37
N SER A 340 4.85 -32.32 -2.55
CA SER A 340 6.23 -31.85 -2.50
C SER A 340 6.46 -31.02 -1.23
N GLN A 341 7.73 -30.73 -0.92
CA GLN A 341 8.09 -29.77 0.14
C GLN A 341 8.10 -28.35 -0.45
N ASN A 342 7.26 -27.45 0.06
CA ASN A 342 7.14 -26.09 -0.43
C ASN A 342 7.40 -25.05 0.69
N PRO A 343 8.14 -23.96 0.41
CA PRO A 343 8.22 -22.80 1.29
C PRO A 343 6.84 -22.16 1.41
N MET A 344 6.43 -21.90 2.64
CA MET A 344 5.18 -21.24 2.95
C MET A 344 5.41 -20.18 4.01
N ILE A 345 4.79 -19.01 3.79
CA ILE A 345 4.85 -17.87 4.70
C ILE A 345 3.56 -17.84 5.52
N PHE A 346 3.70 -17.65 6.81
CA PHE A 346 2.61 -17.42 7.75
C PHE A 346 2.63 -15.97 8.16
N GLU A 347 1.63 -15.24 7.71
CA GLU A 347 1.47 -13.83 8.03
C GLU A 347 0.95 -13.68 9.46
N ASN A 348 1.51 -12.71 10.17
CA ASN A 348 1.09 -12.37 11.52
C ASN A 348 -0.14 -11.45 11.45
N VAL A 349 -1.34 -11.96 11.74
CA VAL A 349 -2.62 -11.28 11.54
C VAL A 349 -3.35 -11.07 12.88
N PRO A 350 -4.06 -9.94 13.10
CA PRO A 350 -4.89 -9.75 14.29
C PRO A 350 -5.93 -10.88 14.46
N CYS A 351 -6.08 -11.38 15.69
CA CYS A 351 -7.05 -12.44 15.96
C CYS A 351 -8.41 -11.88 16.39
N ASN A 352 -9.38 -11.86 15.47
CA ASN A 352 -10.75 -11.42 15.77
C ASN A 352 -11.61 -12.52 16.43
N ASP A 353 -11.28 -13.81 16.21
CA ASP A 353 -12.10 -14.97 16.59
C ASP A 353 -11.45 -15.85 17.68
N CYS A 354 -10.44 -15.36 18.40
CA CYS A 354 -9.75 -16.14 19.42
C CYS A 354 -10.59 -16.26 20.71
N ILE A 355 -10.82 -17.49 21.16
CA ILE A 355 -11.40 -17.78 22.49
C ILE A 355 -10.35 -17.54 23.59
N SER A 356 -9.06 -17.67 23.25
CA SER A 356 -7.94 -17.38 24.15
C SER A 356 -7.69 -15.87 24.24
N ASN A 357 -6.98 -15.44 25.29
CA ASN A 357 -6.49 -14.06 25.46
C ASN A 357 -5.39 -13.65 24.44
N ALA A 358 -5.30 -14.30 23.28
CA ALA A 358 -4.31 -14.00 22.26
C ALA A 358 -4.74 -12.78 21.43
N THR A 359 -3.83 -11.83 21.24
CA THR A 359 -4.07 -10.62 20.44
C THR A 359 -3.93 -10.88 18.94
N ARG A 360 -3.07 -11.83 18.57
CA ARG A 360 -2.72 -12.16 17.18
C ARG A 360 -2.70 -13.66 16.92
N LYS A 361 -2.68 -14.02 15.64
CA LYS A 361 -2.61 -15.40 15.14
C LYS A 361 -1.71 -15.44 13.90
N PHE A 362 -1.20 -16.62 13.57
CA PHE A 362 -0.48 -16.84 12.31
C PHE A 362 -1.40 -17.47 11.28
N GLU A 363 -1.46 -16.91 10.08
CA GLU A 363 -2.29 -17.40 8.98
C GLU A 363 -1.44 -17.72 7.76
N LEU A 364 -1.63 -18.91 7.19
CA LEU A 364 -0.93 -19.31 5.96
C LEU A 364 -1.31 -18.37 4.81
N ARG A 365 -0.31 -17.69 4.23
CA ARG A 365 -0.50 -16.85 3.05
C ARG A 365 -0.80 -17.72 1.82
N THR A 366 -2.02 -17.67 1.31
CA THR A 366 -2.43 -18.47 0.14
C THR A 366 -2.12 -17.81 -1.21
N SER A 367 -1.98 -16.48 -1.27
CA SER A 367 -1.82 -15.75 -2.54
C SER A 367 -1.16 -14.36 -2.36
N PRO A 368 -0.28 -13.92 -3.28
CA PRO A 368 0.36 -14.72 -4.33
C PRO A 368 1.27 -15.78 -3.71
N ARG A 369 1.31 -16.97 -4.33
CA ARG A 369 2.28 -18.00 -3.98
C ARG A 369 3.67 -17.54 -4.38
N LEU A 370 4.68 -17.93 -3.60
CA LEU A 370 6.08 -17.71 -3.95
C LEU A 370 6.39 -18.38 -5.29
N ILE A 371 6.82 -17.60 -6.28
CA ILE A 371 7.19 -18.11 -7.60
C ILE A 371 8.58 -18.73 -7.48
N GLN A 372 8.64 -20.06 -7.43
CA GLN A 372 9.90 -20.79 -7.35
C GLN A 372 10.61 -20.78 -8.71
N PRO A 373 11.95 -20.74 -8.75
CA PRO A 373 12.70 -21.02 -9.96
C PRO A 373 12.32 -22.39 -10.55
N ALA A 374 12.37 -22.52 -11.88
CA ALA A 374 11.94 -23.74 -12.58
C ALA A 374 12.71 -24.99 -12.11
N ASP A 375 14.00 -24.84 -11.81
CA ASP A 375 14.86 -25.93 -11.36
C ASP A 375 14.52 -26.41 -9.94
N VAL A 376 14.14 -25.49 -9.06
CA VAL A 376 13.70 -25.79 -7.68
C VAL A 376 12.40 -26.60 -7.71
N SER A 377 11.50 -26.27 -8.63
CA SER A 377 10.19 -26.95 -8.75
C SER A 377 10.31 -28.44 -9.08
N LEU A 378 11.44 -28.87 -9.67
CA LEU A 378 11.73 -30.26 -9.97
C LEU A 378 12.49 -30.98 -8.84
N GLY A 379 13.11 -30.22 -7.93
CA GLY A 379 13.91 -30.73 -6.81
C GLY A 379 13.12 -30.94 -5.51
N GLU A 380 13.83 -31.35 -4.46
CA GLU A 380 13.28 -31.41 -3.09
C GLU A 380 13.94 -30.35 -2.21
N ILE A 381 13.16 -29.38 -1.75
CA ILE A 381 13.62 -28.33 -0.84
C ILE A 381 13.82 -28.93 0.56
N GLN A 382 14.94 -28.64 1.21
CA GLN A 382 15.31 -29.17 2.53
C GLN A 382 15.33 -28.10 3.63
N MET A 383 15.57 -26.84 3.28
CA MET A 383 15.59 -25.73 4.23
C MET A 383 15.23 -24.41 3.52
N VAL A 384 14.54 -23.52 4.23
CA VAL A 384 14.12 -22.20 3.75
C VAL A 384 14.39 -21.15 4.82
N SER A 385 14.88 -19.97 4.44
CA SER A 385 15.14 -18.87 5.38
C SER A 385 14.88 -17.52 4.72
N PHE A 386 14.60 -16.51 5.52
CA PHE A 386 14.62 -15.14 5.04
C PHE A 386 16.07 -14.66 4.83
N PHE A 387 16.27 -13.84 3.80
CA PHE A 387 17.54 -13.23 3.44
C PHE A 387 17.28 -11.94 2.65
N ASP A 388 18.07 -10.89 2.83
CA ASP A 388 17.91 -9.62 2.10
C ASP A 388 18.97 -9.53 0.99
N LEU A 389 18.61 -10.00 -0.22
CA LEU A 389 19.53 -9.96 -1.36
C LEU A 389 19.73 -8.49 -1.76
N LYS A 390 20.94 -8.11 -2.18
CA LYS A 390 21.32 -6.71 -2.49
C LYS A 390 21.28 -5.75 -1.29
N GLU A 391 20.89 -6.22 -0.10
CA GLU A 391 20.74 -5.41 1.12
C GLU A 391 19.81 -4.20 0.93
N ASP A 392 18.73 -4.37 0.15
CA ASP A 392 17.81 -3.29 -0.23
C ASP A 392 16.66 -3.07 0.77
N GLY A 393 16.63 -3.85 1.85
CA GLY A 393 15.63 -3.76 2.91
C GLY A 393 14.38 -4.59 2.64
N THR A 394 14.36 -5.37 1.57
CA THR A 394 13.29 -6.33 1.30
C THR A 394 13.76 -7.75 1.59
N LEU A 395 12.98 -8.48 2.39
CA LEU A 395 13.27 -9.89 2.63
C LEU A 395 12.87 -10.73 1.41
N ASP A 396 13.86 -11.40 0.85
CA ASP A 396 13.77 -12.53 -0.08
C ASP A 396 13.78 -13.86 0.67
N VAL A 397 13.56 -14.95 -0.06
CA VAL A 397 13.59 -16.32 0.49
C VAL A 397 14.79 -17.08 -0.07
N LEU A 398 15.71 -17.47 0.81
CA LEU A 398 16.79 -18.40 0.53
C LEU A 398 16.29 -19.84 0.59
N LEU A 399 16.66 -20.64 -0.40
CA LEU A 399 16.29 -22.05 -0.55
C LEU A 399 17.53 -22.94 -0.55
N GLU A 400 17.54 -23.98 0.27
CA GLU A 400 18.47 -25.11 0.17
C GLU A 400 17.69 -26.30 -0.37
N TYR A 401 18.00 -26.78 -1.59
CA TYR A 401 17.28 -27.89 -2.24
C TYR A 401 18.23 -28.93 -2.83
N ARG A 402 17.70 -30.10 -3.14
CA ARG A 402 18.40 -31.16 -3.87
C ARG A 402 17.91 -31.18 -5.32
N ASP A 403 18.79 -30.90 -6.26
CA ASP A 403 18.52 -30.94 -7.70
C ASP A 403 18.23 -32.38 -8.20
N VAL A 404 17.65 -32.53 -9.39
CA VAL A 404 17.25 -33.81 -10.01
C VAL A 404 18.42 -34.77 -10.17
N ASP A 405 19.64 -34.25 -10.35
CA ASP A 405 20.89 -35.02 -10.42
C ASP A 405 21.27 -35.68 -9.07
N ARG A 406 20.45 -35.54 -8.02
CA ARG A 406 20.43 -36.22 -6.71
C ARG A 406 21.73 -36.28 -5.89
N THR A 407 22.83 -35.71 -6.36
CA THR A 407 24.16 -35.92 -5.74
C THR A 407 24.54 -34.86 -4.72
N ASP A 408 24.35 -33.57 -5.03
CA ASP A 408 24.77 -32.45 -4.18
C ASP A 408 23.59 -31.52 -3.85
N MET A 409 23.65 -30.87 -2.68
CA MET A 409 22.72 -29.80 -2.30
C MET A 409 23.04 -28.53 -3.07
N THR A 410 22.03 -27.74 -3.37
CA THR A 410 22.13 -26.47 -4.11
C THR A 410 21.39 -25.37 -3.35
N ILE A 411 21.90 -24.15 -3.47
CA ILE A 411 21.33 -22.95 -2.87
C ILE A 411 20.84 -22.03 -3.99
N ASP A 412 19.65 -21.49 -3.83
CA ASP A 412 19.02 -20.55 -4.76
C ASP A 412 18.07 -19.62 -3.99
N PHE A 413 17.51 -18.62 -4.65
CA PHE A 413 16.71 -17.57 -4.04
C PHE A 413 15.39 -17.36 -4.77
N ILE A 414 14.32 -17.08 -4.02
CA ILE A 414 13.08 -16.53 -4.55
C ILE A 414 13.15 -15.01 -4.35
N ARG A 415 13.42 -14.29 -5.44
CA ARG A 415 13.49 -12.82 -5.45
C ARG A 415 12.08 -12.24 -5.35
N CYS A 416 11.88 -11.35 -4.39
CA CYS A 416 10.60 -10.73 -4.02
C CYS A 416 10.72 -9.20 -4.06
N GLU A 417 11.19 -8.66 -5.20
CA GLU A 417 11.52 -7.24 -5.38
C GLU A 417 10.30 -6.30 -5.37
N ASP A 418 9.10 -6.79 -5.68
CA ASP A 418 7.89 -5.95 -5.80
C ASP A 418 7.02 -5.97 -4.53
N LYS A 419 7.29 -5.07 -3.58
CA LYS A 419 6.46 -4.86 -2.37
C LYS A 419 5.65 -3.54 -2.39
N GLY A 420 5.63 -2.83 -3.51
CA GLY A 420 4.87 -1.58 -3.66
C GLY A 420 5.41 -0.43 -2.80
N ASP A 421 4.51 0.31 -2.12
CA ASP A 421 4.83 1.55 -1.38
C ASP A 421 5.20 1.33 0.11
N THR A 422 5.57 0.11 0.51
CA THR A 422 5.99 -0.18 1.89
C THR A 422 7.39 0.36 2.16
N THR A 423 7.63 0.78 3.39
CA THR A 423 8.91 1.35 3.82
C THR A 423 9.54 0.50 4.92
N PHE A 424 10.86 0.58 5.05
CA PHE A 424 11.60 -0.19 6.05
C PHE A 424 12.60 0.68 6.83
N LEU A 425 13.04 0.16 7.97
CA LEU A 425 14.22 0.62 8.71
C LEU A 425 15.15 -0.57 8.91
N LYS A 426 16.38 -0.48 8.40
CA LYS A 426 17.41 -1.49 8.62
C LYS A 426 18.49 -0.94 9.54
N VAL A 427 18.76 -1.60 10.66
CA VAL A 427 19.77 -1.17 11.63
C VAL A 427 20.83 -2.25 11.81
N GLN A 428 22.09 -1.83 11.72
CA GLN A 428 23.26 -2.67 11.95
C GLN A 428 24.15 -2.05 13.00
N VAL A 429 24.38 -2.80 14.08
CA VAL A 429 25.27 -2.44 15.18
C VAL A 429 26.54 -3.25 15.08
N PHE A 430 27.67 -2.56 14.87
CA PHE A 430 28.98 -3.20 14.83
C PHE A 430 29.68 -3.15 16.18
N SER A 431 30.59 -4.09 16.43
CA SER A 431 31.40 -4.06 17.65
C SER A 431 32.35 -2.86 17.66
N SER A 432 32.70 -2.38 18.87
CA SER A 432 33.64 -1.26 19.04
C SER A 432 35.12 -1.68 18.91
N VAL A 433 35.39 -2.99 18.74
CA VAL A 433 36.75 -3.54 18.74
C VAL A 433 37.43 -3.22 17.42
N CYS A 434 38.53 -2.46 17.50
CA CYS A 434 39.18 -1.86 16.35
C CYS A 434 40.68 -1.80 16.66
N GLN A 435 41.49 -2.61 15.96
CA GLN A 435 42.95 -2.53 16.02
C GLN A 435 43.49 -1.55 14.95
N ASN A 436 44.82 -1.38 14.85
CA ASN A 436 45.44 -0.51 13.85
C ASN A 436 44.96 -0.92 12.43
N ASN A 437 44.33 0.00 11.70
CA ASN A 437 43.66 -0.19 10.39
C ASN A 437 42.31 -0.95 10.42
N CYS A 438 41.39 -0.57 11.30
CA CYS A 438 40.03 -1.10 11.25
C CYS A 438 39.07 -0.23 10.41
N GLY A 439 38.11 -0.92 9.78
CA GLY A 439 37.23 -0.41 8.73
C GLY A 439 37.65 -0.91 7.35
N SER A 440 36.67 -1.40 6.58
CA SER A 440 36.85 -1.61 5.14
C SER A 440 37.17 -0.28 4.47
N THR A 441 37.89 -0.33 3.35
CA THR A 441 38.15 0.84 2.51
C THR A 441 36.85 1.56 2.12
N LYS A 442 35.74 0.80 2.03
CA LYS A 442 34.37 1.29 1.81
C LYS A 442 33.74 1.89 3.07
N THR A 443 33.74 1.18 4.19
CA THR A 443 32.95 1.56 5.38
C THR A 443 33.60 2.67 6.19
N ARG A 444 34.91 2.61 6.45
CA ARG A 444 35.64 3.59 7.27
C ARG A 444 34.97 3.88 8.64
N ILE A 445 34.21 2.96 9.23
CA ILE A 445 33.65 3.05 10.60
C ILE A 445 33.57 1.65 11.21
N GLY A 446 33.88 1.55 12.50
CA GLY A 446 33.69 0.34 13.29
C GLY A 446 34.50 -0.85 12.82
N SER A 447 34.29 -1.98 13.49
CA SER A 447 34.92 -3.25 13.16
C SER A 447 34.46 -3.82 11.81
N GLY A 448 33.22 -3.52 11.40
CA GLY A 448 32.53 -4.18 10.30
C GLY A 448 31.91 -5.53 10.68
N ILE A 449 32.00 -5.94 11.96
CA ILE A 449 31.44 -7.19 12.47
C ILE A 449 30.17 -6.88 13.26
N ALA A 450 29.06 -7.53 12.89
CA ALA A 450 27.79 -7.42 13.61
C ALA A 450 27.95 -7.90 15.06
N TRP A 451 27.54 -7.07 16.01
CA TRP A 451 27.64 -7.40 17.43
C TRP A 451 26.46 -8.30 17.86
N HIS A 452 26.76 -9.53 18.27
CA HIS A 452 25.80 -10.47 18.84
C HIS A 452 25.07 -9.86 20.05
N GLY A 453 23.74 -9.98 20.08
CA GLY A 453 22.93 -9.48 21.20
C GLY A 453 22.77 -7.96 21.26
N ALA A 454 23.25 -7.21 20.28
CA ALA A 454 22.87 -5.80 20.15
C ALA A 454 21.40 -5.69 19.74
N CYS A 455 20.64 -4.86 20.44
CA CYS A 455 19.20 -4.73 20.28
C CYS A 455 18.81 -3.31 19.86
N THR A 456 17.84 -3.20 18.96
CA THR A 456 17.32 -1.93 18.48
C THR A 456 15.82 -1.90 18.65
N MET A 457 15.28 -0.81 19.19
CA MET A 457 13.85 -0.52 19.27
C MET A 457 13.54 0.76 18.51
N PHE A 458 12.51 0.78 17.68
CA PHE A 458 11.98 2.01 17.10
C PHE A 458 10.64 2.40 17.74
N SER A 459 10.34 3.69 17.73
CA SER A 459 9.02 4.24 18.05
C SER A 459 8.62 5.25 16.98
N MET A 460 7.36 5.16 16.55
CA MET A 460 6.80 5.94 15.45
C MET A 460 5.31 6.20 15.66
N SER A 461 4.85 7.38 15.27
CA SER A 461 3.43 7.70 15.14
C SER A 461 2.90 7.30 13.75
N GLY A 462 2.00 6.32 13.70
CA GLY A 462 1.31 5.91 12.47
C GLY A 462 0.39 6.99 11.89
N SER A 463 -0.12 6.80 10.66
CA SER A 463 -0.97 7.80 9.97
C SER A 463 -2.27 8.14 10.71
N TRP A 464 -2.77 7.23 11.55
CA TRP A 464 -3.97 7.40 12.37
C TRP A 464 -3.68 7.94 13.78
N GLY A 465 -2.42 8.28 14.09
CA GLY A 465 -1.98 8.75 15.40
C GLY A 465 -1.75 7.65 16.45
N THR A 466 -1.79 6.38 16.04
CA THR A 466 -1.42 5.24 16.90
C THR A 466 0.10 5.14 17.00
N GLU A 467 0.63 5.04 18.22
CA GLU A 467 2.04 4.75 18.41
C GLU A 467 2.33 3.29 18.03
N GLN A 468 3.33 3.09 17.19
CA GLN A 468 3.87 1.79 16.83
C GLN A 468 5.29 1.70 17.37
N ARG A 469 5.59 0.59 18.05
CA ARG A 469 6.93 0.28 18.55
C ARG A 469 7.33 -1.09 18.02
N GLY A 470 8.62 -1.29 17.83
CA GLY A 470 9.13 -2.60 17.42
C GLY A 470 10.54 -2.75 17.93
N ILE A 471 10.88 -3.93 18.47
CA ILE A 471 12.23 -4.26 18.94
C ILE A 471 12.76 -5.53 18.25
N GLN A 472 14.05 -5.53 17.92
CA GLN A 472 14.74 -6.70 17.38
C GLN A 472 16.22 -6.70 17.78
N CYS A 473 16.75 -7.89 18.10
CA CYS A 473 18.16 -8.09 18.40
C CYS A 473 18.89 -8.81 17.27
N GLN A 474 20.18 -8.52 17.10
CA GLN A 474 21.02 -9.16 16.10
C GLN A 474 21.47 -10.54 16.58
N MET A 475 21.26 -11.55 15.74
CA MET A 475 21.73 -12.93 15.95
C MET A 475 21.41 -13.49 17.35
N PRO A 476 20.13 -13.51 17.78
CA PRO A 476 19.76 -14.04 19.09
C PRO A 476 20.07 -15.53 19.25
N GLN A 477 20.15 -16.26 18.14
CA GLN A 477 20.49 -17.68 18.08
C GLN A 477 21.51 -17.94 16.96
N THR A 478 22.61 -18.60 17.31
CA THR A 478 23.75 -18.89 16.43
C THR A 478 24.00 -20.39 16.20
N THR A 479 23.22 -21.28 16.81
CA THR A 479 23.35 -22.74 16.65
C THR A 479 22.26 -23.33 15.77
N HIS A 480 22.40 -24.62 15.44
CA HIS A 480 21.42 -25.46 14.74
C HIS A 480 20.95 -24.92 13.38
N ARG A 481 21.75 -24.06 12.74
CA ARG A 481 21.37 -23.37 11.49
C ARG A 481 20.02 -22.65 11.62
N ALA A 482 19.83 -21.96 12.75
CA ALA A 482 18.71 -21.03 12.95
C ALA A 482 18.71 -19.93 11.87
N LEU A 483 19.90 -19.49 11.44
CA LEU A 483 20.12 -18.53 10.35
C LEU A 483 19.46 -17.16 10.60
N SER A 484 19.66 -16.64 11.82
CA SER A 484 19.28 -15.27 12.17
C SER A 484 20.08 -14.25 11.33
N THR A 485 19.45 -13.15 10.91
CA THR A 485 20.12 -12.09 10.16
C THR A 485 21.12 -11.32 11.05
N PRO A 486 22.26 -10.85 10.50
CA PRO A 486 23.25 -10.06 11.23
C PRO A 486 22.82 -8.60 11.46
N PHE A 487 21.56 -8.27 11.16
CA PHE A 487 20.98 -6.93 11.24
C PHE A 487 19.54 -7.00 11.72
N ALA A 488 19.07 -5.90 12.30
CA ALA A 488 17.66 -5.67 12.60
C ALA A 488 16.96 -5.04 11.39
N LEU A 489 15.84 -5.59 10.95
CA LEU A 489 15.03 -5.10 9.85
C LEU A 489 13.57 -4.97 10.30
N PHE A 490 13.05 -3.75 10.24
CA PHE A 490 11.69 -3.42 10.61
C PHE A 490 10.90 -2.99 9.36
N GLY A 491 9.74 -3.59 9.12
CA GLY A 491 8.73 -3.02 8.27
C GLY A 491 8.05 -1.84 8.97
N LEU A 492 7.85 -0.75 8.23
CA LEU A 492 7.20 0.46 8.76
C LEU A 492 5.82 0.68 8.12
N GLY A 493 5.35 -0.26 7.30
CA GLY A 493 4.12 -0.12 6.52
C GLY A 493 4.24 0.95 5.42
N ARG A 494 3.09 1.43 4.96
CA ARG A 494 3.00 2.41 3.86
C ARG A 494 3.13 3.85 4.37
N SER A 495 4.02 4.62 3.74
CA SER A 495 4.08 6.09 3.84
C SER A 495 4.13 6.71 5.26
N PRO A 496 5.02 6.28 6.17
CA PRO A 496 5.26 6.98 7.42
C PRO A 496 5.94 8.34 7.19
N ASN A 497 5.68 9.33 8.05
CA ASN A 497 6.28 10.67 7.93
C ASN A 497 7.77 10.68 8.32
N PHE A 498 8.09 10.16 9.50
CA PHE A 498 9.43 9.97 10.06
C PHE A 498 9.32 9.01 11.25
N ILE A 499 10.42 8.36 11.59
CA ILE A 499 10.53 7.55 12.80
C ILE A 499 10.91 8.50 13.94
N ASP A 500 10.09 8.54 15.00
CA ASP A 500 10.24 9.49 16.08
C ASP A 500 11.55 9.24 16.85
N TYR A 501 11.76 7.97 17.23
CA TYR A 501 12.94 7.52 17.98
C TYR A 501 13.43 6.16 17.51
N VAL A 502 14.75 6.00 17.46
CA VAL A 502 15.44 4.71 17.32
C VAL A 502 16.38 4.58 18.51
N HIS A 503 16.02 3.69 19.42
CA HIS A 503 16.78 3.36 20.63
C HIS A 503 17.66 2.14 20.33
N ILE A 504 18.94 2.25 20.60
CA ILE A 504 19.93 1.21 20.28
C ILE A 504 20.67 0.88 21.55
N GLY A 505 20.73 -0.40 21.91
CA GLY A 505 21.51 -0.87 23.04
C GLY A 505 22.59 -1.86 22.64
N SER A 506 23.67 -1.86 23.41
CA SER A 506 24.73 -2.86 23.31
C SER A 506 24.74 -3.74 24.57
N PRO A 507 25.27 -4.97 24.49
CA PRO A 507 25.40 -5.85 25.65
C PRO A 507 26.42 -5.35 26.69
N ARG A 508 27.08 -4.20 26.50
CA ARG A 508 28.08 -3.65 27.42
C ARG A 508 27.45 -2.94 28.62
N PHE A 509 27.97 -3.22 29.81
CA PHE A 509 27.58 -2.51 31.04
C PHE A 509 28.53 -1.32 31.32
N LEU A 510 27.99 -0.10 31.40
CA LEU A 510 28.78 1.10 31.63
C LEU A 510 29.22 1.22 33.10
N ARG A 511 30.49 1.56 33.31
CA ARG A 511 31.07 1.81 34.64
C ARG A 511 31.52 3.27 34.78
N LEU A 512 30.55 4.18 34.69
CA LEU A 512 30.78 5.62 34.87
C LEU A 512 30.32 6.07 36.29
N PRO A 513 31.05 6.96 36.97
CA PRO A 513 30.58 7.56 38.21
C PRO A 513 29.25 8.28 37.99
N GLY A 514 28.16 7.79 38.58
CA GLY A 514 26.81 8.36 38.44
C GLY A 514 26.00 7.85 37.24
N HIS A 515 26.51 6.92 36.43
CA HIS A 515 25.74 6.15 35.46
C HIS A 515 25.93 4.66 35.74
N SER A 516 24.96 4.05 36.41
CA SER A 516 24.84 2.60 36.53
C SER A 516 23.79 2.12 35.54
N GLY A 517 24.20 1.41 34.49
CA GLY A 517 23.25 0.87 33.52
C GLY A 517 23.90 0.43 32.21
N ASN A 518 23.05 -0.07 31.31
CA ASN A 518 23.45 -0.59 30.02
C ASN A 518 23.72 0.55 29.03
N GLN A 519 24.66 0.31 28.11
CA GLN A 519 25.02 1.28 27.09
C GLN A 519 23.91 1.38 26.04
N HIS A 520 23.21 2.52 26.00
CA HIS A 520 22.18 2.81 25.02
C HIS A 520 22.40 4.15 24.33
N TYR A 521 21.78 4.33 23.18
CA TYR A 521 21.84 5.53 22.36
C TYR A 521 20.53 5.75 21.60
N ASP A 522 20.03 6.97 21.68
CA ASP A 522 18.77 7.35 21.07
C ASP A 522 19.02 8.30 19.89
N LEU A 523 18.58 7.88 18.72
CA LEU A 523 18.51 8.70 17.52
C LEU A 523 17.08 9.19 17.33
N LYS A 524 16.92 10.45 16.91
CA LYS A 524 15.62 11.09 16.74
C LYS A 524 15.39 11.44 15.29
N GLN A 525 14.13 11.36 14.85
CA GLN A 525 13.70 11.80 13.50
C GLN A 525 14.47 11.11 12.36
N ILE A 526 14.43 9.77 12.33
CA ILE A 526 15.06 8.99 11.26
C ILE A 526 14.12 8.91 10.05
N VAL A 527 14.70 9.05 8.85
CA VAL A 527 13.98 8.96 7.58
C VAL A 527 13.69 7.48 7.25
N PRO A 528 12.47 7.11 6.83
CA PRO A 528 12.15 5.77 6.33
C PRO A 528 12.99 5.39 5.09
N ASN A 529 13.03 4.11 4.72
CA ASN A 529 13.86 3.58 3.62
C ASN A 529 15.34 3.93 3.82
N SER A 530 15.82 3.67 5.03
CA SER A 530 17.19 3.93 5.40
C SER A 530 17.82 2.74 6.09
N ARG A 531 19.12 2.63 5.84
CA ARG A 531 20.03 1.73 6.51
C ARG A 531 20.87 2.54 7.48
N LEU A 532 20.74 2.24 8.76
CA LEU A 532 21.46 2.89 9.84
C LEU A 532 22.57 1.96 10.32
N ILE A 533 23.82 2.43 10.24
CA ILE A 533 24.99 1.74 10.79
C ILE A 533 25.42 2.47 12.05
N VAL A 534 25.51 1.75 13.16
CA VAL A 534 25.86 2.30 14.46
C VAL A 534 27.05 1.56 15.06
N VAL A 535 27.98 2.32 15.60
CA VAL A 535 29.15 1.82 16.30
C VAL A 535 29.17 2.42 17.70
N PRO A 536 28.99 1.60 18.74
CA PRO A 536 29.10 2.01 20.13
C PRO A 536 30.53 2.43 20.49
N PRO A 537 30.70 3.32 21.47
CA PRO A 537 32.02 3.74 21.90
C PRO A 537 32.80 2.60 22.57
N LYS A 538 34.11 2.57 22.31
CA LYS A 538 35.09 1.80 23.07
C LYS A 538 35.33 2.48 24.43
N ASP A 539 35.26 1.71 25.51
CA ASP A 539 35.45 2.15 26.91
C ASP A 539 34.42 3.18 27.41
N ASN A 540 34.78 3.97 28.43
CA ASN A 540 33.95 5.02 29.06
C ASN A 540 33.69 6.25 28.17
N ASN A 541 34.04 6.19 26.88
CA ASN A 541 33.70 7.25 25.94
C ASN A 541 32.18 7.29 25.75
N SER A 542 31.60 8.48 25.62
CA SER A 542 30.14 8.65 25.45
C SER A 542 29.73 8.82 23.98
N HIS A 543 30.68 8.88 23.05
CA HIS A 543 30.41 9.18 21.64
C HIS A 543 30.13 7.91 20.83
N TRP A 544 28.86 7.70 20.52
CA TRP A 544 28.42 6.75 19.51
C TRP A 544 28.66 7.31 18.10
N GLN A 545 29.09 6.45 17.18
CA GLN A 545 29.21 6.80 15.77
C GLN A 545 28.00 6.23 15.03
N SER A 546 27.30 7.06 14.26
CA SER A 546 26.19 6.61 13.43
C SER A 546 26.35 7.14 12.01
N ARG A 547 26.02 6.31 11.02
CA ARG A 547 25.87 6.74 9.62
C ARG A 547 24.56 6.22 9.05
N LEU A 548 23.83 7.13 8.44
CA LEU A 548 22.58 6.88 7.77
C LEU A 548 22.85 6.79 6.26
N TYR A 549 22.49 5.66 5.67
CA TYR A 549 22.52 5.43 4.23
C TYR A 549 21.07 5.39 3.74
N LEU A 550 20.77 6.17 2.71
CA LEU A 550 19.44 6.18 2.11
C LEU A 550 19.44 5.19 0.94
N THR A 551 18.49 4.26 0.93
CA THR A 551 18.25 3.41 -0.24
C THR A 551 17.31 4.15 -1.20
N PRO A 552 17.80 4.68 -2.32
CA PRO A 552 16.96 5.42 -3.24
C PRO A 552 15.89 4.49 -3.83
N SER A 553 14.62 4.90 -3.78
CA SER A 553 13.57 4.18 -4.51
C SER A 553 13.85 4.26 -6.02
N GLN A 554 13.60 3.16 -6.74
CA GLN A 554 13.66 3.12 -8.21
C GLN A 554 12.74 4.18 -8.86
N LEU A 555 11.70 4.63 -8.13
CA LEU A 555 10.78 5.68 -8.55
C LEU A 555 11.42 7.09 -8.62
N ILE A 556 12.61 7.32 -8.04
CA ILE A 556 13.25 8.65 -8.04
C ILE A 556 13.61 9.09 -9.45
N ILE A 557 14.14 8.20 -10.30
CA ILE A 557 14.51 8.54 -11.68
C ILE A 557 13.26 8.89 -12.49
N GLN A 558 12.18 8.11 -12.32
CA GLN A 558 10.89 8.38 -12.95
C GLN A 558 10.30 9.71 -12.46
N SER A 559 10.34 9.96 -11.15
CA SER A 559 9.86 11.21 -10.54
C SER A 559 10.67 12.43 -10.98
N LEU A 560 12.00 12.30 -11.09
CA LEU A 560 12.88 13.35 -11.57
C LEU A 560 12.68 13.62 -13.07
N ALA A 561 12.44 12.58 -13.88
CA ALA A 561 12.05 12.73 -15.28
C ALA A 561 10.71 13.48 -15.41
N VAL A 562 9.72 13.13 -14.59
CA VAL A 562 8.44 13.85 -14.52
C VAL A 562 8.68 15.30 -14.09
N LEU A 563 9.48 15.57 -13.07
CA LEU A 563 9.81 16.92 -12.59
C LEU A 563 10.50 17.76 -13.68
N VAL A 564 11.51 17.24 -14.35
CA VAL A 564 12.21 17.92 -15.45
C VAL A 564 11.24 18.21 -16.60
N SER A 565 10.36 17.26 -16.93
CA SER A 565 9.34 17.46 -17.97
C SER A 565 8.36 18.58 -17.61
N VAL A 566 7.94 18.67 -16.34
CA VAL A 566 7.09 19.74 -15.82
C VAL A 566 7.82 21.09 -15.86
N CYS A 567 9.09 21.15 -15.46
CA CYS A 567 9.90 22.37 -15.54
C CYS A 567 10.07 22.88 -16.97
N ILE A 568 10.30 21.99 -17.94
CA ILE A 568 10.39 22.36 -19.38
C ILE A 568 9.05 22.90 -19.87
N LEU A 569 7.93 22.28 -19.48
CA LEU A 569 6.59 22.73 -19.84
C LEU A 569 6.28 24.11 -19.25
N LEU A 570 6.68 24.36 -18.00
CA LEU A 570 6.55 25.66 -17.35
C LEU A 570 7.41 26.73 -18.04
N LEU A 571 8.68 26.43 -18.36
CA LEU A 571 9.54 27.36 -19.11
C LEU A 571 8.98 27.69 -20.50
N PHE A 572 8.40 26.70 -21.19
CA PHE A 572 7.72 26.91 -22.46
C PHE A 572 6.49 27.81 -22.31
N LEU A 573 5.65 27.59 -21.29
CA LEU A 573 4.51 28.44 -21.00
C LEU A 573 4.94 29.88 -20.67
N VAL A 574 5.96 30.05 -19.83
CA VAL A 574 6.55 31.36 -19.49
C VAL A 574 7.08 32.04 -20.75
N ALA A 575 7.80 31.33 -21.62
CA ALA A 575 8.29 31.89 -22.88
C ALA A 575 7.14 32.29 -23.83
N LEU A 576 6.07 31.50 -23.92
CA LEU A 576 4.88 31.80 -24.72
C LEU A 576 4.14 33.05 -24.20
N LEU A 577 3.96 33.13 -22.88
CA LEU A 577 3.35 34.28 -22.22
C LEU A 577 4.21 35.52 -22.43
N HIS A 578 5.53 35.43 -22.24
CA HIS A 578 6.44 36.55 -22.48
C HIS A 578 6.43 37.01 -23.95
N PHE A 579 6.30 36.09 -24.91
CA PHE A 579 6.16 36.44 -26.33
C PHE A 579 4.81 37.12 -26.64
N ARG A 580 3.74 36.73 -25.93
CA ARG A 580 2.41 37.33 -26.06
C ARG A 580 2.36 38.72 -25.42
N GLU A 581 2.95 38.90 -24.25
CA GLU A 581 3.13 40.22 -23.61
C GLU A 581 3.93 41.16 -24.52
N ARG A 582 5.08 40.71 -25.05
CA ARG A 582 5.85 41.52 -26.02
C ARG A 582 5.03 41.96 -27.25
N ARG A 583 4.05 41.16 -27.68
CA ARG A 583 3.13 41.54 -28.76
C ARG A 583 2.05 42.52 -28.29
N ALA A 584 1.52 42.36 -27.08
CA ALA A 584 0.53 43.26 -26.51
C ALA A 584 1.12 44.65 -26.22
N ASP A 585 2.31 44.72 -25.62
CA ASP A 585 3.05 45.97 -25.39
C ASP A 585 3.30 46.73 -26.69
N ALA A 586 3.61 46.01 -27.78
CA ALA A 586 3.80 46.61 -29.10
C ALA A 586 2.50 47.26 -29.62
N HIS A 587 1.33 46.66 -29.34
CA HIS A 587 0.02 47.21 -29.72
C HIS A 587 -0.41 48.39 -28.82
N GLU A 588 -0.19 48.33 -27.51
CA GLU A 588 -0.54 49.42 -26.60
C GLU A 588 0.29 50.69 -26.87
N ARG A 589 1.59 50.53 -27.17
CA ARG A 589 2.43 51.66 -27.61
C ARG A 589 1.88 52.35 -28.86
N GLN A 590 1.20 51.62 -29.74
CA GLN A 590 0.50 52.22 -30.89
C GLN A 590 -0.81 52.90 -30.49
N ALA A 591 -1.57 52.37 -29.53
CA ALA A 591 -2.86 52.94 -29.11
C ALA A 591 -2.71 54.25 -28.31
N GLN A 592 -1.67 54.37 -27.49
CA GLN A 592 -1.45 55.56 -26.66
C GLN A 592 -1.06 56.81 -27.47
N SER A 593 -0.40 56.66 -28.63
CA SER A 593 -0.04 57.81 -29.47
C SER A 593 -1.27 58.53 -30.05
N HIS A 594 -2.45 57.89 -30.08
CA HIS A 594 -3.69 58.47 -30.61
C HIS A 594 -4.54 59.24 -29.60
N ARG A 595 -4.32 59.09 -28.28
CA ARG A 595 -5.21 59.66 -27.24
C ARG A 595 -4.93 61.12 -26.88
N PHE A 596 -3.75 61.66 -27.20
CA PHE A 596 -3.36 63.03 -26.82
C PHE A 596 -4.10 64.16 -27.56
N HIS A 597 -5.09 63.89 -28.42
CA HIS A 597 -5.74 64.93 -29.23
C HIS A 597 -7.13 65.41 -28.76
N PHE A 598 -7.82 64.73 -27.84
CA PHE A 598 -9.27 64.97 -27.64
C PHE A 598 -9.75 65.65 -26.35
N ASP A 599 -8.89 65.93 -25.36
CA ASP A 599 -9.35 66.52 -24.09
C ASP A 599 -9.39 68.07 -24.06
N ALA A 600 -9.05 68.78 -25.14
CA ALA A 600 -8.89 70.23 -25.09
C ALA A 600 -10.17 71.08 -25.31
N ILE A 601 -11.38 70.51 -25.43
CA ILE A 601 -12.59 71.30 -25.75
C ILE A 601 -13.80 70.86 -24.90
N ARG A 602 -13.83 71.27 -23.62
CA ARG A 602 -15.06 71.21 -22.79
C ARG A 602 -15.20 72.49 -21.99
N PHE A 603 -16.26 73.27 -22.25
CA PHE A 603 -16.61 74.46 -21.48
C PHE A 603 -17.14 74.04 -20.11
N LEU A 604 -16.35 74.22 -19.05
CA LEU A 604 -16.70 73.92 -17.66
C LEU A 604 -17.50 75.05 -17.02
N ARG A 605 -18.45 74.70 -16.14
CA ARG A 605 -19.23 75.67 -15.36
C ARG A 605 -18.39 76.26 -14.23
N TRP A 606 -18.67 77.49 -13.79
CA TRP A 606 -17.93 78.14 -12.70
C TRP A 606 -17.97 77.39 -11.36
N GLN A 607 -19.04 76.63 -11.09
CA GLN A 607 -19.14 75.77 -9.90
C GLN A 607 -18.21 74.55 -9.98
N GLU A 608 -17.95 74.04 -11.18
CA GLU A 608 -16.97 72.97 -11.43
C GLU A 608 -15.56 73.54 -11.29
N LEU A 609 -15.31 74.75 -11.81
CA LEU A 609 -14.05 75.47 -11.59
C LEU A 609 -13.78 75.76 -10.10
N GLU A 610 -14.79 76.18 -9.32
CA GLU A 610 -14.62 76.36 -7.86
C GLU A 610 -14.32 75.04 -7.15
N LYS A 611 -14.98 73.95 -7.55
CA LYS A 611 -14.75 72.62 -6.98
C LYS A 611 -13.35 72.12 -7.32
N GLU A 612 -12.95 72.23 -8.58
CA GLU A 612 -11.58 71.92 -9.03
C GLU A 612 -10.55 72.79 -8.32
N GLN A 613 -10.83 74.07 -8.10
CA GLN A 613 -9.94 74.97 -7.37
C GLN A 613 -9.83 74.60 -5.88
N LYS A 614 -10.93 74.13 -5.26
CA LYS A 614 -10.92 73.60 -3.90
C LYS A 614 -10.14 72.30 -3.79
N GLU A 615 -10.38 71.36 -4.71
CA GLU A 615 -9.66 70.08 -4.82
C GLU A 615 -8.16 70.34 -5.06
N TYR A 616 -7.83 71.29 -5.94
CA TYR A 616 -6.45 71.71 -6.20
C TYR A 616 -5.78 72.31 -4.96
N LEU A 617 -6.47 73.17 -4.19
CA LEU A 617 -5.95 73.72 -2.94
C LEU A 617 -5.77 72.65 -1.86
N GLU A 618 -6.69 71.67 -1.79
CA GLU A 618 -6.55 70.50 -0.91
C GLU A 618 -5.34 69.65 -1.31
N GLU A 619 -5.19 69.31 -2.59
CA GLU A 619 -4.02 68.60 -3.12
C GLU A 619 -2.71 69.37 -2.85
N GLU A 620 -2.68 70.69 -3.10
CA GLU A 620 -1.51 71.53 -2.83
C GLU A 620 -1.17 71.56 -1.34
N SER A 621 -2.18 71.55 -0.45
CA SER A 621 -1.97 71.47 1.00
C SER A 621 -1.43 70.10 1.44
N ILE A 622 -1.89 69.01 0.82
CA ILE A 622 -1.40 67.65 1.06
C ILE A 622 0.07 67.53 0.59
N ILE A 623 0.39 68.04 -0.60
CA ILE A 623 1.75 68.05 -1.15
C ILE A 623 2.70 68.89 -0.28
N LYS A 624 2.28 70.08 0.19
CA LYS A 624 3.08 70.91 1.12
C LYS A 624 3.35 70.22 2.47
N GLY A 625 2.47 69.31 2.90
CA GLY A 625 2.63 68.50 4.11
C GLY A 625 3.51 67.27 3.95
N GLN A 626 3.89 66.90 2.72
CA GLN A 626 4.72 65.73 2.43
C GLN A 626 6.21 66.05 2.56
N MET A 627 6.97 65.13 3.17
CA MET A 627 8.43 65.19 3.13
C MET A 627 8.93 64.60 1.80
N TYR A 628 9.67 65.40 1.04
CA TYR A 628 10.35 64.96 -0.18
C TYR A 628 11.70 64.32 0.16
N MET A 629 11.87 63.05 -0.20
CA MET A 629 13.16 62.37 -0.16
C MET A 629 13.91 62.59 -1.49
N GLU A 630 15.24 62.73 -1.46
CA GLU A 630 16.09 62.87 -2.67
C GLU A 630 15.90 61.73 -3.70
N THR A 631 15.35 60.59 -3.29
CA THR A 631 15.02 59.44 -4.14
C THR A 631 13.76 59.62 -5.00
N GLY A 632 13.04 60.74 -4.87
CA GLY A 632 11.76 61.00 -5.56
C GLY A 632 10.54 60.41 -4.85
N LEU A 633 10.69 59.94 -3.61
CA LEU A 633 9.61 59.40 -2.78
C LEU A 633 9.02 60.49 -1.88
N PHE A 634 7.69 60.53 -1.81
CA PHE A 634 6.93 61.41 -0.92
C PHE A 634 6.43 60.61 0.29
N LEU A 635 6.73 61.08 1.50
CA LEU A 635 6.17 60.52 2.74
C LEU A 635 5.15 61.49 3.33
N SER A 636 3.94 60.99 3.54
CA SER A 636 2.91 61.68 4.33
C SER A 636 3.04 61.23 5.79
N PRO A 637 3.54 62.04 6.72
CA PRO A 637 3.63 61.62 8.13
C PRO A 637 2.22 61.46 8.73
N GLU A 638 1.94 60.32 9.37
CA GLU A 638 0.71 60.11 10.16
C GLU A 638 0.61 61.16 11.28
N LYS A 639 -0.54 61.82 11.40
CA LYS A 639 -0.79 62.72 12.53
C LYS A 639 -0.99 61.88 13.78
N ARG A 640 -0.46 62.32 14.92
CA ARG A 640 -0.63 61.66 16.22
C ARG A 640 -2.10 61.45 16.61
N GLU A 641 -2.99 62.29 16.10
CA GLU A 641 -4.43 62.28 16.37
C GLU A 641 -5.16 61.14 15.62
N ASP A 642 -4.61 60.66 14.50
CA ASP A 642 -5.23 59.63 13.66
C ASP A 642 -4.88 58.20 14.12
N VAL A 643 -3.94 58.06 15.05
CA VAL A 643 -3.48 56.76 15.55
C VAL A 643 -4.49 56.22 16.57
N LEU A 644 -5.24 55.20 16.16
CA LEU A 644 -6.13 54.46 17.07
C LEU A 644 -5.33 53.88 18.26
N PRO A 645 -5.85 53.96 19.50
CA PRO A 645 -5.19 53.35 20.66
C PRO A 645 -5.02 51.84 20.43
N LYS A 646 -3.85 51.29 20.83
CA LYS A 646 -3.62 49.83 20.76
C LYS A 646 -4.62 49.10 21.65
N LYS A 647 -5.14 47.96 21.16
CA LYS A 647 -5.96 47.04 21.96
C LYS A 647 -5.20 46.56 23.20
N ASP A 648 -5.93 46.38 24.30
CA ASP A 648 -5.40 45.75 25.51
C ASP A 648 -4.82 44.37 25.20
N LYS A 649 -3.81 43.94 25.96
CA LYS A 649 -3.06 42.70 25.67
C LYS A 649 -3.95 41.45 25.58
N GLU A 650 -5.06 41.43 26.31
CA GLU A 650 -6.00 40.30 26.34
C GLU A 650 -6.83 40.18 25.05
N ASP A 651 -7.01 41.28 24.30
CA ASP A 651 -7.80 41.34 23.07
C ASP A 651 -6.96 41.30 21.79
N GLN A 652 -5.64 41.14 21.92
CA GLN A 652 -4.76 41.05 20.75
C GLN A 652 -4.95 39.71 20.04
N THR A 653 -5.36 39.78 18.77
CA THR A 653 -5.41 38.59 17.91
C THR A 653 -3.98 38.12 17.58
N ARG A 654 -3.81 36.87 17.11
CA ARG A 654 -2.49 36.37 16.65
C ARG A 654 -1.82 37.30 15.64
N LYS A 655 -2.61 37.88 14.72
CA LYS A 655 -2.13 38.87 13.75
C LYS A 655 -1.64 40.14 14.43
N ASP A 656 -2.36 40.62 15.45
CA ASP A 656 -1.99 41.79 16.25
C ASP A 656 -0.69 41.54 17.07
N SER A 657 -0.42 40.30 17.45
CA SER A 657 0.83 39.87 18.11
C SER A 657 1.98 39.51 17.15
N GLN A 658 1.86 39.80 15.85
CA GLN A 658 2.83 39.41 14.80
C GLN A 658 3.03 37.89 14.63
N ILE A 659 2.02 37.08 14.95
CA ILE A 659 1.98 35.63 14.75
C ILE A 659 1.09 35.30 13.54
N VAL A 660 1.46 34.26 12.78
CA VAL A 660 0.74 33.81 11.57
C VAL A 660 -0.74 33.49 11.89
N PRO A 661 -1.71 33.95 11.07
CA PRO A 661 -3.13 33.65 11.22
C PRO A 661 -3.45 32.16 11.06
N ILE A 662 -4.45 31.66 11.81
CA ILE A 662 -4.90 30.26 11.77
C ILE A 662 -5.35 29.84 10.36
N GLU A 663 -6.02 30.72 9.61
CA GLU A 663 -6.48 30.42 8.24
C GLU A 663 -5.32 30.10 7.29
N ALA A 664 -4.19 30.81 7.41
CA ALA A 664 -3.00 30.54 6.60
C ALA A 664 -2.36 29.20 6.99
N GLN A 665 -2.33 28.86 8.28
CA GLN A 665 -1.84 27.58 8.77
C GLN A 665 -2.73 26.40 8.33
N ALA A 666 -4.05 26.60 8.34
CA ALA A 666 -5.04 25.63 7.85
C ALA A 666 -4.94 25.40 6.33
N PHE A 667 -4.78 26.48 5.55
CA PHE A 667 -4.58 26.39 4.11
C PHE A 667 -3.30 25.60 3.75
N PHE A 668 -2.19 25.89 4.43
CA PHE A 668 -0.93 25.18 4.22
C PHE A 668 -1.01 23.69 4.58
N THR A 669 -1.71 23.33 5.65
CA THR A 669 -1.87 21.93 6.07
C THR A 669 -2.77 21.13 5.14
N GLN A 670 -3.84 21.73 4.60
CA GLN A 670 -4.71 21.08 3.60
C GLN A 670 -4.00 20.85 2.26
N MET A 671 -3.06 21.71 1.87
CA MET A 671 -2.32 21.56 0.61
C MET A 671 -1.38 20.33 0.57
N ARG A 672 -1.03 19.75 1.73
CA ARG A 672 -0.12 18.59 1.82
C ARG A 672 -0.73 17.29 1.27
N TYR A 673 -2.06 17.18 1.21
CA TYR A 673 -2.77 15.95 0.84
C TYR A 673 -3.50 16.03 -0.51
N LEU A 674 -3.23 17.07 -1.31
CA LEU A 674 -3.82 17.20 -2.64
C LEU A 674 -3.00 16.40 -3.64
N ASP A 675 -3.49 15.23 -4.05
CA ASP A 675 -2.97 14.52 -5.21
C ASP A 675 -3.03 15.46 -6.44
N HIS A 676 -1.85 15.72 -7.02
CA HIS A 676 -1.63 16.64 -8.14
C HIS A 676 -1.74 15.98 -9.51
N SER A 677 -2.30 14.78 -9.60
CA SER A 677 -2.62 14.15 -10.89
C SER A 677 -3.43 15.11 -11.79
N PHE A 678 -3.20 15.06 -13.11
CA PHE A 678 -3.91 15.91 -14.06
C PHE A 678 -5.44 15.77 -13.93
N ASP A 679 -5.93 14.59 -13.52
CA ASP A 679 -7.34 14.39 -13.26
C ASP A 679 -7.79 15.00 -11.93
N ASN A 680 -7.04 14.90 -10.82
CA ASN A 680 -7.44 15.61 -9.60
C ASN A 680 -7.43 17.13 -9.77
N LEU A 681 -6.52 17.69 -10.56
CA LEU A 681 -6.60 19.10 -10.94
C LEU A 681 -7.86 19.40 -11.77
N ARG A 682 -8.25 18.50 -12.67
CA ARG A 682 -9.50 18.59 -13.44
C ARG A 682 -10.73 18.48 -12.54
N ARG A 683 -10.76 17.54 -11.58
CA ARG A 683 -11.81 17.35 -10.56
C ARG A 683 -11.90 18.55 -9.62
N TYR A 684 -10.77 19.05 -9.11
CA TYR A 684 -10.72 20.25 -8.31
C TYR A 684 -11.22 21.47 -9.08
N LYS A 685 -10.84 21.65 -10.35
CA LYS A 685 -11.40 22.71 -11.21
C LYS A 685 -12.89 22.54 -11.43
N ARG A 686 -13.38 21.30 -11.65
CA ARG A 686 -14.83 21.00 -11.77
C ARG A 686 -15.57 21.30 -10.47
N TYR A 687 -15.01 20.91 -9.32
CA TYR A 687 -15.57 21.15 -8.00
C TYR A 687 -15.58 22.64 -7.64
N LYS A 688 -14.48 23.35 -7.89
CA LYS A 688 -14.42 24.81 -7.72
C LYS A 688 -15.39 25.54 -8.65
N LYS A 689 -15.51 25.10 -9.91
CA LYS A 689 -16.54 25.62 -10.83
C LYS A 689 -17.95 25.37 -10.27
N PHE A 690 -18.21 24.17 -9.75
CA PHE A 690 -19.48 23.81 -9.12
C PHE A 690 -19.81 24.71 -7.91
N GLN A 691 -18.84 24.91 -7.00
CA GLN A 691 -19.00 25.83 -5.86
C GLN A 691 -19.27 27.28 -6.30
N LEU A 692 -18.57 27.75 -7.34
CA LEU A 692 -18.83 29.08 -7.91
C LEU A 692 -20.23 29.18 -8.50
N LEU A 693 -20.70 28.14 -9.18
CA LEU A 693 -22.08 28.07 -9.69
C LEU A 693 -23.10 28.10 -8.53
N GLN A 694 -22.82 27.43 -7.41
CA GLN A 694 -23.73 27.42 -6.24
C GLN A 694 -23.85 28.82 -5.64
N TYR A 695 -22.71 29.47 -5.41
CA TYR A 695 -22.68 30.82 -4.88
C TYR A 695 -23.36 31.85 -5.81
N ASP A 696 -23.09 31.75 -7.12
CA ASP A 696 -23.66 32.64 -8.14
C ASP A 696 -25.18 32.47 -8.29
N GLN A 697 -25.71 31.27 -8.03
CA GLN A 697 -27.14 30.95 -8.20
C GLN A 697 -28.01 31.20 -6.96
N ARG A 698 -27.44 31.61 -5.82
CA ARG A 698 -28.21 31.88 -4.59
C ARG A 698 -29.30 32.93 -4.79
N PHE A 699 -30.33 32.84 -3.95
CA PHE A 699 -31.38 33.85 -3.90
C PHE A 699 -30.86 35.18 -3.34
N ILE A 700 -31.17 36.28 -4.02
CA ILE A 700 -30.82 37.64 -3.61
C ILE A 700 -32.13 38.41 -3.32
N PRO A 701 -32.47 38.65 -2.05
CA PRO A 701 -33.76 39.23 -1.67
C PRO A 701 -33.95 40.67 -2.19
N GLU A 702 -32.88 41.47 -2.25
CA GLU A 702 -32.92 42.85 -2.74
C GLU A 702 -33.36 42.90 -4.20
N ARG A 703 -32.90 41.96 -5.03
CA ARG A 703 -33.28 41.89 -6.45
C ARG A 703 -34.79 41.66 -6.61
N GLN A 704 -35.35 40.74 -5.82
CA GLN A 704 -36.80 40.49 -5.83
C GLN A 704 -37.59 41.69 -5.30
N LEU A 705 -37.06 42.40 -4.28
CA LEU A 705 -37.69 43.60 -3.72
C LEU A 705 -37.83 44.71 -4.78
N PHE A 706 -36.79 44.97 -5.56
CA PHE A 706 -36.77 46.07 -6.55
C PHE A 706 -37.47 45.74 -7.88
N LEU A 707 -37.36 44.50 -8.36
CA LEU A 707 -37.88 44.10 -9.69
C LEU A 707 -39.25 43.39 -9.59
N GLY A 708 -39.59 42.80 -8.45
CA GLY A 708 -40.68 41.83 -8.33
C GLY A 708 -40.25 40.42 -8.76
N PRO A 709 -41.07 39.38 -8.49
CA PRO A 709 -40.70 37.98 -8.69
C PRO A 709 -40.46 37.64 -10.17
N ASP A 710 -41.41 37.95 -11.07
CA ASP A 710 -41.31 37.63 -12.50
C ASP A 710 -40.09 38.27 -13.18
N LEU A 711 -39.87 39.57 -12.94
CA LEU A 711 -38.78 40.30 -13.57
C LEU A 711 -37.41 39.95 -12.95
N ALA A 712 -37.35 39.67 -11.64
CA ALA A 712 -36.13 39.16 -11.00
C ALA A 712 -35.74 37.78 -11.55
N ALA A 713 -36.72 36.87 -11.71
CA ALA A 713 -36.52 35.57 -12.34
C ALA A 713 -36.09 35.73 -13.81
N ALA A 714 -36.70 36.65 -14.54
CA ALA A 714 -36.35 36.97 -15.93
C ALA A 714 -34.87 37.36 -16.08
N HIS A 715 -34.39 38.34 -15.30
CA HIS A 715 -32.98 38.73 -15.29
C HIS A 715 -32.06 37.57 -14.89
N PHE A 716 -32.45 36.79 -13.88
CA PHE A 716 -31.68 35.65 -13.40
C PHE A 716 -31.47 34.56 -14.47
N LEU A 717 -32.53 34.24 -15.21
CA LEU A 717 -32.56 33.22 -16.26
C LEU A 717 -31.84 33.69 -17.53
N VAL A 718 -32.18 34.87 -18.05
CA VAL A 718 -31.62 35.38 -19.31
C VAL A 718 -30.13 35.63 -19.21
N HIS A 719 -29.65 36.10 -18.05
CA HIS A 719 -28.22 36.26 -17.78
C HIS A 719 -27.45 34.93 -17.93
N ARG A 720 -28.08 33.80 -17.64
CA ARG A 720 -27.51 32.44 -17.73
C ARG A 720 -27.71 31.77 -19.09
N GLY A 721 -28.31 32.46 -20.05
CA GLY A 721 -28.52 31.96 -21.40
C GLY A 721 -29.84 31.22 -21.63
N ALA A 722 -30.73 31.21 -20.63
CA ALA A 722 -32.11 30.81 -20.85
C ALA A 722 -32.85 31.85 -21.68
N ALA A 723 -33.94 31.42 -22.32
CA ALA A 723 -34.90 32.28 -22.96
C ALA A 723 -36.19 32.33 -22.14
N ILE A 724 -36.85 33.47 -22.15
CA ILE A 724 -38.13 33.67 -21.45
C ILE A 724 -39.15 34.30 -22.38
N LYS A 725 -40.42 34.17 -22.02
CA LYS A 725 -41.54 34.78 -22.73
C LYS A 725 -42.55 35.32 -21.71
N PHE A 726 -42.99 36.56 -21.87
CA PHE A 726 -44.02 37.18 -21.04
C PHE A 726 -45.42 36.93 -21.61
N ILE A 727 -46.45 37.04 -20.77
CA ILE A 727 -47.85 36.94 -21.19
C ILE A 727 -48.17 38.06 -22.18
N GLY A 728 -48.71 37.68 -23.35
CA GLY A 728 -49.11 38.63 -24.39
C GLY A 728 -48.01 38.96 -25.41
N ASP A 729 -46.76 38.63 -25.11
CA ASP A 729 -45.65 38.77 -26.04
C ASP A 729 -45.51 37.50 -26.88
N ASN A 730 -45.18 37.61 -28.17
CA ASN A 730 -44.90 36.46 -29.03
C ASN A 730 -43.39 36.19 -29.17
N ILE A 731 -42.55 36.99 -28.51
CA ILE A 731 -41.10 36.99 -28.69
C ILE A 731 -40.44 36.34 -27.48
N TRP A 732 -39.48 35.45 -27.76
CA TRP A 732 -38.59 34.91 -26.74
C TRP A 732 -37.41 35.85 -26.51
N ILE A 733 -37.20 36.28 -25.28
CA ILE A 733 -36.09 37.15 -24.87
C ILE A 733 -34.93 36.28 -24.40
N LYS A 734 -33.78 36.40 -25.06
CA LYS A 734 -32.53 35.69 -24.74
C LYS A 734 -31.35 36.65 -24.90
N ARG A 735 -30.28 36.43 -24.15
CA ARG A 735 -29.03 37.19 -24.34
C ARG A 735 -28.42 36.95 -25.72
N ASN A 736 -27.91 38.02 -26.32
CA ASN A 736 -27.18 37.95 -27.58
C ASN A 736 -25.78 37.34 -27.38
N LYS A 737 -25.02 37.18 -28.48
CA LYS A 737 -23.64 36.65 -28.43
C LYS A 737 -22.68 37.50 -27.58
N PHE A 738 -23.01 38.75 -27.33
CA PHE A 738 -22.23 39.69 -26.52
C PHE A 738 -22.69 39.74 -25.05
N GLY A 739 -23.65 38.91 -24.64
CA GLY A 739 -24.18 38.85 -23.27
C GLY A 739 -25.20 39.94 -22.92
N GLN A 740 -25.61 40.77 -23.88
CA GLN A 740 -26.61 41.83 -23.69
C GLN A 740 -28.02 41.30 -23.97
N TYR A 741 -29.00 41.81 -23.23
CA TYR A 741 -30.42 41.50 -23.39
C TYR A 741 -31.25 42.71 -22.93
N ASP A 742 -32.47 42.82 -23.46
CA ASP A 742 -33.36 43.94 -23.19
C ASP A 742 -34.45 43.50 -22.20
N LEU A 743 -34.30 43.92 -20.95
CA LEU A 743 -35.29 43.71 -19.89
C LEU A 743 -35.40 44.98 -19.03
N PRO A 744 -36.61 45.33 -18.55
CA PRO A 744 -36.80 46.50 -17.70
C PRO A 744 -35.97 46.44 -16.40
N GLY A 745 -35.22 47.51 -16.09
CA GLY A 745 -34.44 47.60 -14.84
C GLY A 745 -35.24 47.97 -13.58
N ARG A 746 -36.57 48.09 -13.69
CA ARG A 746 -37.50 48.45 -12.59
C ARG A 746 -38.76 47.61 -12.70
N LYS A 747 -39.42 47.34 -11.57
CA LYS A 747 -40.70 46.61 -11.53
C LYS A 747 -41.74 47.26 -12.45
N VAL A 748 -42.24 46.49 -13.41
CA VAL A 748 -43.34 46.86 -14.31
C VAL A 748 -44.61 46.12 -13.86
N PRO A 749 -45.66 46.83 -13.39
CA PRO A 749 -46.93 46.20 -13.01
C PRO A 749 -47.57 45.46 -14.19
N GLY A 750 -48.09 44.24 -13.96
CA GLY A 750 -48.79 43.45 -14.97
C GLY A 750 -47.89 42.62 -15.89
N LEU A 751 -46.57 42.72 -15.77
CA LEU A 751 -45.61 41.92 -16.53
C LEU A 751 -45.36 40.58 -15.83
N TYR A 752 -45.89 39.49 -16.42
CA TYR A 752 -45.82 38.15 -15.84
C TYR A 752 -45.18 37.15 -16.82
N LEU A 753 -44.39 36.22 -16.31
CA LEU A 753 -43.76 35.18 -17.12
C LEU A 753 -44.77 34.11 -17.55
N GLU A 754 -44.81 33.80 -18.85
CA GLU A 754 -45.63 32.74 -19.44
C GLU A 754 -44.81 31.45 -19.65
N ALA A 755 -43.59 31.56 -20.18
CA ALA A 755 -42.78 30.40 -20.57
C ALA A 755 -41.28 30.61 -20.35
N ILE A 756 -40.59 29.51 -20.00
CA ILE A 756 -39.14 29.47 -19.70
C ILE A 756 -38.51 28.34 -20.53
N ASP A 757 -37.52 28.67 -21.34
CA ASP A 757 -36.66 27.71 -22.02
C ASP A 757 -35.23 27.84 -21.47
N ALA A 758 -34.86 26.93 -20.58
CA ALA A 758 -33.54 26.86 -19.96
C ALA A 758 -32.74 25.65 -20.48
N SER A 759 -33.02 25.19 -21.71
CA SER A 759 -32.25 24.12 -22.36
C SER A 759 -30.75 24.43 -22.36
N ASP A 760 -29.92 23.40 -22.16
CA ASP A 760 -28.45 23.47 -22.13
C ASP A 760 -27.85 24.46 -21.11
N THR A 761 -28.63 24.86 -20.11
CA THR A 761 -28.11 25.72 -19.02
C THR A 761 -27.57 24.90 -17.86
N GLU A 762 -26.60 25.47 -17.12
CA GLU A 762 -26.03 24.88 -15.89
C GLU A 762 -26.89 25.25 -14.65
N LEU A 763 -28.22 25.24 -14.78
CA LEU A 763 -29.15 25.57 -13.70
C LEU A 763 -29.17 24.45 -12.65
N MET A 764 -29.11 24.83 -11.38
CA MET A 764 -29.03 23.89 -10.25
C MET A 764 -30.21 24.08 -9.28
N PHE A 765 -30.36 23.15 -8.34
CA PHE A 765 -31.40 23.19 -7.31
C PHE A 765 -31.44 24.52 -6.54
N GLU A 766 -30.29 25.06 -6.13
CA GLU A 766 -30.21 26.34 -5.41
C GLU A 766 -30.72 27.52 -6.25
N GLY A 767 -30.54 27.45 -7.57
CA GLY A 767 -31.01 28.45 -8.52
C GLY A 767 -32.54 28.55 -8.61
N PHE A 768 -33.26 27.46 -8.29
CA PHE A 768 -34.72 27.43 -8.37
C PHE A 768 -35.40 28.32 -7.33
N GLU A 769 -34.74 28.71 -6.24
CA GLU A 769 -35.32 29.66 -5.28
C GLU A 769 -35.63 31.02 -5.91
N ASN A 770 -34.89 31.39 -6.96
CA ASN A 770 -35.13 32.62 -7.73
C ASN A 770 -36.41 32.57 -8.58
N LEU A 771 -37.04 31.40 -8.69
CA LEU A 771 -38.27 31.17 -9.46
C LEU A 771 -39.52 31.07 -8.55
N ASN A 772 -39.38 31.40 -7.27
CA ASN A 772 -40.50 31.48 -6.34
C ASN A 772 -41.54 32.53 -6.79
N ASP A 773 -42.81 32.31 -6.43
CA ASP A 773 -43.95 33.19 -6.70
C ASP A 773 -44.29 33.45 -8.18
N LEU A 774 -43.77 32.65 -9.11
CA LEU A 774 -44.14 32.70 -10.53
C LEU A 774 -45.48 32.00 -10.81
N ARG A 775 -46.59 32.74 -10.71
CA ARG A 775 -47.96 32.18 -10.74
C ARG A 775 -48.50 31.83 -12.13
N HIS A 776 -47.88 32.34 -13.19
CA HIS A 776 -48.43 32.27 -14.55
C HIS A 776 -47.61 31.44 -15.53
N VAL A 777 -46.50 30.83 -15.09
CA VAL A 777 -45.64 30.01 -15.94
C VAL A 777 -46.36 28.73 -16.33
N ARG A 778 -46.54 28.53 -17.64
CA ARG A 778 -47.22 27.38 -18.25
C ARG A 778 -46.27 26.41 -18.93
N LEU A 779 -45.10 26.86 -19.36
CA LEU A 779 -44.12 26.02 -20.06
C LEU A 779 -42.75 26.17 -19.43
N ILE A 780 -42.11 25.05 -19.10
CA ILE A 780 -40.71 24.99 -18.66
C ILE A 780 -40.00 23.91 -19.48
N ARG A 781 -38.87 24.28 -20.08
CA ARG A 781 -37.99 23.35 -20.80
C ARG A 781 -36.62 23.32 -20.16
N LEU A 782 -36.18 22.13 -19.74
CA LEU A 782 -34.91 21.87 -19.06
C LEU A 782 -34.08 20.83 -19.83
N ALA A 783 -34.29 20.74 -21.15
CA ALA A 783 -33.61 19.73 -21.97
C ALA A 783 -32.08 19.90 -21.90
N GLY A 784 -31.35 18.81 -21.66
CA GLY A 784 -29.89 18.84 -21.56
C GLY A 784 -29.33 19.55 -20.31
N CYS A 785 -30.16 19.86 -19.30
CA CYS A 785 -29.70 20.48 -18.06
C CYS A 785 -28.87 19.50 -17.22
N LYS A 786 -27.55 19.68 -17.23
CA LYS A 786 -26.59 18.78 -16.58
C LYS A 786 -26.77 18.58 -15.06
N TYR A 787 -27.31 19.58 -14.36
CA TYR A 787 -27.48 19.57 -12.90
C TYR A 787 -28.95 19.35 -12.48
N ALA A 788 -29.82 19.00 -13.43
CA ALA A 788 -31.21 18.66 -13.15
C ALA A 788 -31.32 17.32 -12.39
N ASP A 789 -31.68 17.37 -11.11
CA ASP A 789 -31.76 16.19 -10.24
C ASP A 789 -33.16 15.98 -9.62
N ASP A 790 -33.29 14.93 -8.82
CA ASP A 790 -34.52 14.54 -8.14
C ASP A 790 -35.06 15.64 -7.21
N TRP A 791 -34.17 16.38 -6.53
CA TRP A 791 -34.57 17.46 -5.63
C TRP A 791 -35.18 18.62 -6.42
N MET A 792 -34.61 18.94 -7.58
CA MET A 792 -35.16 19.93 -8.49
C MET A 792 -36.56 19.55 -8.98
N MET A 793 -36.81 18.27 -9.30
CA MET A 793 -38.14 17.79 -9.71
C MET A 793 -39.19 17.93 -8.60
N SER A 794 -38.81 17.61 -7.36
CA SER A 794 -39.67 17.82 -6.19
C SER A 794 -40.00 19.30 -5.99
N ARG A 795 -39.00 20.18 -6.10
CA ARG A 795 -39.17 21.64 -6.00
C ARG A 795 -40.12 22.16 -7.08
N LEU A 796 -39.90 21.77 -8.33
CA LEU A 796 -40.72 22.14 -9.48
C LEU A 796 -42.18 21.69 -9.29
N GLY A 797 -42.38 20.46 -8.82
CA GLY A 797 -43.69 19.91 -8.50
C GLY A 797 -44.47 20.75 -7.47
N THR A 798 -43.79 21.29 -6.46
CA THR A 798 -44.43 22.15 -5.45
C THR A 798 -44.68 23.58 -5.95
N MET A 799 -43.67 24.17 -6.61
CA MET A 799 -43.64 25.58 -7.01
C MET A 799 -44.66 25.91 -8.10
N PHE A 800 -44.84 25.01 -9.08
CA PHE A 800 -45.70 25.24 -10.24
C PHE A 800 -46.94 24.34 -10.29
N SER A 801 -47.36 23.80 -9.14
CA SER A 801 -48.49 22.87 -8.98
C SER A 801 -49.77 23.31 -9.69
N ASN A 802 -50.03 24.62 -9.75
CA ASN A 802 -51.27 25.21 -10.26
C ASN A 802 -51.11 26.02 -11.56
N SER A 803 -49.95 26.02 -12.21
CA SER A 803 -49.70 26.84 -13.42
C SER A 803 -49.11 26.06 -14.60
N LEU A 804 -48.25 25.06 -14.33
CA LEU A 804 -47.48 24.40 -15.39
C LEU A 804 -48.35 23.45 -16.23
N GLU A 805 -48.26 23.58 -17.55
CA GLU A 805 -48.99 22.79 -18.55
C GLU A 805 -48.05 21.93 -19.42
N LEU A 806 -46.83 22.39 -19.69
CA LEU A 806 -45.81 21.65 -20.46
C LEU A 806 -44.47 21.63 -19.72
N LEU A 807 -43.91 20.43 -19.57
CA LEU A 807 -42.58 20.21 -19.02
C LEU A 807 -41.75 19.32 -19.96
N ASP A 808 -40.54 19.76 -20.29
CA ASP A 808 -39.60 18.99 -21.11
C ASP A 808 -38.32 18.75 -20.30
N LEU A 809 -38.02 17.47 -20.05
CA LEU A 809 -36.86 16.97 -19.29
C LEU A 809 -35.94 16.09 -20.14
N SER A 810 -36.03 16.23 -21.46
CA SER A 810 -35.25 15.39 -22.39
C SER A 810 -33.75 15.49 -22.10
N ASP A 811 -33.02 14.38 -22.25
CA ASP A 811 -31.57 14.30 -22.07
C ASP A 811 -31.04 14.80 -20.70
N CYS A 812 -31.82 14.62 -19.62
CA CYS A 812 -31.39 14.93 -18.25
C CYS A 812 -30.84 13.68 -17.54
N ASP A 813 -29.51 13.63 -17.36
CA ASP A 813 -28.79 12.43 -16.88
C ASP A 813 -28.91 12.14 -15.37
N ARG A 814 -29.28 13.14 -14.55
CA ARG A 814 -29.27 13.03 -13.08
C ARG A 814 -30.65 12.80 -12.45
N ILE A 815 -31.69 12.70 -13.28
CA ILE A 815 -33.05 12.43 -12.82
C ILE A 815 -33.24 10.91 -12.70
N SER A 816 -33.80 10.46 -11.59
CA SER A 816 -34.19 9.06 -11.38
C SER A 816 -35.70 8.86 -11.56
N ALA A 817 -36.13 7.60 -11.66
CA ALA A 817 -37.54 7.25 -11.66
C ALA A 817 -38.26 7.76 -10.39
N LYS A 818 -37.58 7.82 -9.24
CA LYS A 818 -38.13 8.38 -8.00
C LYS A 818 -38.29 9.91 -8.09
N GLY A 819 -37.33 10.61 -8.71
CA GLY A 819 -37.42 12.05 -8.95
C GLY A 819 -38.64 12.44 -9.77
N LEU A 820 -38.94 11.67 -10.83
CA LEU A 820 -40.13 11.89 -11.66
C LEU A 820 -41.44 11.77 -10.87
N ALA A 821 -41.49 10.92 -9.84
CA ALA A 821 -42.68 10.82 -8.97
C ALA A 821 -42.98 12.14 -8.21
N GLY A 822 -41.98 13.01 -8.03
CA GLY A 822 -42.14 14.36 -7.47
C GLY A 822 -43.05 15.27 -8.31
N LEU A 823 -43.26 14.94 -9.58
CA LEU A 823 -44.14 15.70 -10.49
C LEU A 823 -45.64 15.46 -10.25
N ARG A 824 -46.01 14.50 -9.39
CA ARG A 824 -47.41 14.11 -9.11
C ARG A 824 -48.31 15.28 -8.64
N SER A 825 -47.72 16.32 -8.07
CA SER A 825 -48.41 17.53 -7.59
C SER A 825 -48.77 18.51 -8.70
N LEU A 826 -48.22 18.38 -9.92
CA LEU A 826 -48.52 19.24 -11.06
C LEU A 826 -49.88 18.90 -11.69
N LYS A 827 -50.97 19.34 -11.07
CA LYS A 827 -52.34 18.96 -11.49
C LYS A 827 -52.78 19.54 -12.84
N LYS A 828 -52.11 20.57 -13.33
CA LYS A 828 -52.38 21.18 -14.64
C LYS A 828 -51.46 20.69 -15.76
N LEU A 829 -50.50 19.81 -15.47
CA LEU A 829 -49.57 19.32 -16.47
C LEU A 829 -50.29 18.48 -17.53
N ARG A 830 -50.15 18.88 -18.80
CA ARG A 830 -50.77 18.23 -19.96
C ARG A 830 -49.76 17.50 -20.82
N TYR A 831 -48.54 18.02 -20.91
CA TYR A 831 -47.49 17.45 -21.76
C TYR A 831 -46.20 17.28 -20.96
N LEU A 832 -45.68 16.06 -20.96
CA LEU A 832 -44.38 15.74 -20.39
C LEU A 832 -43.51 15.09 -21.47
N ARG A 833 -42.37 15.69 -21.78
CA ARG A 833 -41.41 15.16 -22.77
C ARG A 833 -40.20 14.55 -22.05
N LEU A 834 -39.90 13.30 -22.38
CA LEU A 834 -38.86 12.46 -21.76
C LEU A 834 -38.02 11.76 -22.83
N GLU A 835 -37.63 12.49 -23.87
CA GLU A 835 -36.80 11.94 -24.94
C GLU A 835 -35.37 11.70 -24.43
N GLY A 836 -34.72 10.62 -24.86
CA GLY A 836 -33.36 10.26 -24.41
C GLY A 836 -33.26 9.71 -22.97
N MET A 837 -34.39 9.49 -22.30
CA MET A 837 -34.43 9.05 -20.89
C MET A 837 -34.49 7.51 -20.71
N ASP A 838 -34.20 6.73 -21.76
CA ASP A 838 -34.22 5.26 -21.78
C ASP A 838 -33.28 4.60 -20.77
N HIS A 839 -32.25 5.32 -20.31
CA HIS A 839 -31.28 4.84 -19.33
C HIS A 839 -31.86 4.70 -17.92
N ILE A 840 -33.02 5.30 -17.64
CA ILE A 840 -33.67 5.26 -16.32
C ILE A 840 -34.49 3.98 -16.18
N LYS A 841 -34.06 3.08 -15.29
CA LYS A 841 -34.81 1.86 -14.95
C LYS A 841 -36.20 2.21 -14.41
N ASP A 842 -37.22 1.46 -14.84
CA ASP A 842 -38.61 1.58 -14.40
C ASP A 842 -39.30 2.93 -14.73
N ILE A 843 -38.72 3.73 -15.63
CA ILE A 843 -39.31 5.02 -16.05
C ILE A 843 -40.75 4.88 -16.55
N ALA A 844 -41.02 3.87 -17.39
CA ALA A 844 -42.36 3.59 -17.90
C ALA A 844 -43.37 3.27 -16.78
N LYS A 845 -42.94 2.54 -15.74
CA LYS A 845 -43.81 2.22 -14.58
C LYS A 845 -44.22 3.48 -13.83
N VAL A 846 -43.27 4.38 -13.57
CA VAL A 846 -43.56 5.65 -12.88
C VAL A 846 -44.41 6.57 -13.74
N VAL A 847 -44.16 6.61 -15.05
CA VAL A 847 -44.93 7.42 -15.98
C VAL A 847 -46.39 6.97 -16.05
N LEU A 848 -46.66 5.66 -16.09
CA LEU A 848 -48.03 5.15 -15.99
C LEU A 848 -48.73 5.58 -14.68
N ILE A 849 -47.98 5.63 -13.57
CA ILE A 849 -48.49 6.13 -12.29
C ILE A 849 -48.77 7.65 -12.34
N LEU A 850 -47.93 8.41 -13.05
CA LEU A 850 -48.13 9.85 -13.27
C LEU A 850 -49.35 10.12 -14.16
N GLU A 851 -49.50 9.40 -15.28
CA GLU A 851 -50.67 9.49 -16.16
C GLU A 851 -51.97 9.15 -15.42
N LYS A 852 -51.94 8.19 -14.49
CA LYS A 852 -53.07 7.89 -13.61
C LYS A 852 -53.31 8.98 -12.55
N SER A 853 -52.26 9.66 -12.08
CA SER A 853 -52.34 10.65 -11.01
C SER A 853 -52.64 12.08 -11.49
N ILE A 854 -52.35 12.37 -12.75
CA ILE A 854 -52.52 13.67 -13.42
C ILE A 854 -53.44 13.45 -14.62
N SER A 855 -54.70 13.83 -14.48
CA SER A 855 -55.73 13.62 -15.50
C SER A 855 -55.40 14.37 -16.79
N GLY A 856 -55.32 13.65 -17.91
CA GLY A 856 -55.06 14.21 -19.24
C GLY A 856 -53.59 14.48 -19.55
N LEU A 857 -52.66 13.97 -18.73
CA LEU A 857 -51.24 14.00 -19.03
C LEU A 857 -50.93 13.13 -20.26
N LYS A 858 -50.24 13.70 -21.25
CA LYS A 858 -49.70 13.01 -22.41
C LYS A 858 -48.18 13.01 -22.32
N VAL A 859 -47.58 11.82 -22.24
CA VAL A 859 -46.14 11.66 -22.21
C VAL A 859 -45.60 11.37 -23.62
N ILE A 860 -44.48 12.00 -23.97
CA ILE A 860 -43.85 11.94 -25.30
C ILE A 860 -42.38 11.56 -25.13
N GLY A 861 -41.87 10.68 -26.00
CA GLY A 861 -40.45 10.29 -26.03
C GLY A 861 -40.11 8.98 -25.32
N LEU A 862 -41.11 8.24 -24.82
CA LEU A 862 -40.92 6.91 -24.23
C LEU A 862 -41.35 5.79 -25.18
N ASP A 863 -40.51 4.76 -25.29
CA ASP A 863 -40.83 3.52 -26.00
C ASP A 863 -41.46 2.49 -25.05
N TYR A 864 -42.79 2.47 -25.02
CA TYR A 864 -43.55 1.51 -24.22
C TYR A 864 -43.37 0.06 -24.69
N ASP A 865 -43.14 -0.18 -25.98
CA ASP A 865 -43.00 -1.53 -26.54
C ASP A 865 -41.68 -2.16 -26.09
N LYS A 866 -40.59 -1.39 -26.13
CA LYS A 866 -39.30 -1.80 -25.56
C LYS A 866 -39.40 -2.06 -24.07
N ALA A 867 -40.08 -1.20 -23.32
CA ALA A 867 -40.29 -1.39 -21.89
C ALA A 867 -41.09 -2.67 -21.58
N LEU A 868 -42.15 -2.94 -22.34
CA LEU A 868 -42.96 -4.16 -22.21
C LEU A 868 -42.15 -5.41 -22.52
N LYS A 869 -41.33 -5.38 -23.57
CA LYS A 869 -40.46 -6.50 -23.96
C LYS A 869 -39.41 -6.80 -22.88
N THR A 870 -38.79 -5.78 -22.30
CA THR A 870 -37.86 -5.95 -21.17
C THR A 870 -38.55 -6.59 -19.97
N LEU A 871 -39.78 -6.17 -19.68
CA LEU A 871 -40.57 -6.69 -18.57
C LEU A 871 -41.02 -8.14 -18.82
N GLN A 872 -41.38 -8.51 -20.05
CA GLN A 872 -41.63 -9.91 -20.44
C GLN A 872 -40.39 -10.78 -20.30
N ASN A 873 -39.20 -10.27 -20.66
CA ASN A 873 -37.95 -11.00 -20.47
C ASN A 873 -37.61 -11.19 -18.99
N GLU A 874 -37.85 -10.18 -18.16
CA GLU A 874 -37.68 -10.27 -16.70
C GLU A 874 -38.60 -11.35 -16.10
N PHE A 875 -39.87 -11.42 -16.51
CA PHE A 875 -40.77 -12.51 -16.10
C PHE A 875 -40.27 -13.89 -16.54
N LYS A 876 -39.86 -14.03 -17.81
CA LYS A 876 -39.31 -15.29 -18.33
C LYS A 876 -38.01 -15.71 -17.64
N LEU A 877 -37.23 -14.75 -17.13
CA LEU A 877 -36.04 -15.03 -16.32
C LEU A 877 -36.45 -15.57 -14.96
N LEU A 878 -37.38 -14.89 -14.27
CA LEU A 878 -37.85 -15.29 -12.94
C LEU A 878 -38.61 -16.63 -12.95
N GLU A 879 -39.25 -17.00 -14.05
CA GLU A 879 -39.92 -18.29 -14.25
C GLU A 879 -38.95 -19.45 -14.54
N ASN A 880 -37.66 -19.19 -14.75
CA ASN A 880 -36.69 -20.23 -15.07
C ASN A 880 -36.29 -21.02 -13.81
N ASP A 881 -36.28 -22.36 -13.89
CA ASP A 881 -36.01 -23.27 -12.78
C ASP A 881 -34.64 -23.06 -12.11
N ARG A 882 -33.65 -22.52 -12.82
CA ARG A 882 -32.31 -22.22 -12.27
C ARG A 882 -32.24 -20.91 -11.49
N VAL A 883 -33.30 -20.11 -11.51
CA VAL A 883 -33.29 -18.79 -10.90
C VAL A 883 -33.72 -18.88 -9.44
N VAL A 884 -32.78 -18.54 -8.55
CA VAL A 884 -32.97 -18.52 -7.10
C VAL A 884 -33.04 -17.08 -6.61
N ILE A 885 -34.09 -16.74 -5.87
CA ILE A 885 -34.28 -15.40 -5.31
C ILE A 885 -33.95 -15.43 -3.82
N ASP A 886 -33.02 -14.57 -3.39
CA ASP A 886 -32.67 -14.43 -1.97
C ASP A 886 -33.74 -13.65 -1.18
N ALA A 887 -33.62 -13.63 0.14
CA ALA A 887 -34.55 -12.90 1.02
C ALA A 887 -34.55 -11.37 0.81
N LYS A 888 -33.54 -10.80 0.14
CA LYS A 888 -33.45 -9.37 -0.19
C LYS A 888 -34.06 -9.04 -1.56
N GLY A 889 -34.49 -10.05 -2.33
CA GLY A 889 -34.99 -9.91 -3.68
C GLY A 889 -33.89 -9.81 -4.74
N ASN A 890 -32.69 -10.29 -4.44
CA ASN A 890 -31.64 -10.52 -5.42
C ASN A 890 -31.89 -11.84 -6.14
N VAL A 891 -31.68 -11.83 -7.44
CA VAL A 891 -31.92 -12.89 -8.40
C VAL A 891 -30.57 -13.47 -8.77
N HIS A 892 -30.39 -14.76 -8.49
CA HIS A 892 -29.20 -15.53 -8.79
C HIS A 892 -29.52 -16.65 -9.77
N ILE A 893 -28.56 -17.01 -10.62
CA ILE A 893 -28.60 -18.22 -11.44
C ILE A 893 -27.75 -19.28 -10.76
N GLU A 894 -28.32 -20.45 -10.52
CA GLU A 894 -27.61 -21.62 -10.01
C GLU A 894 -26.98 -22.43 -11.15
N ASP A 895 -25.68 -22.73 -11.08
CA ASP A 895 -25.01 -23.65 -11.99
C ASP A 895 -25.16 -25.12 -11.56
N ASP A 896 -24.67 -26.05 -12.38
CA ASP A 896 -24.76 -27.51 -12.10
C ASP A 896 -24.02 -27.93 -10.80
N ASN A 897 -23.10 -27.09 -10.31
CA ASN A 897 -22.36 -27.30 -9.07
C ASN A 897 -23.01 -26.62 -7.85
N GLY A 898 -24.19 -26.02 -8.01
CA GLY A 898 -24.90 -25.31 -6.93
C GLY A 898 -24.32 -23.92 -6.61
N ARG A 899 -23.53 -23.35 -7.53
CA ARG A 899 -22.95 -22.01 -7.37
C ARG A 899 -23.91 -20.96 -7.87
N LEU A 900 -24.01 -19.86 -7.11
CA LEU A 900 -24.97 -18.79 -7.37
C LEU A 900 -24.31 -17.58 -8.04
N PHE A 901 -24.73 -17.28 -9.27
CA PHE A 901 -24.28 -16.12 -10.04
C PHE A 901 -25.32 -15.01 -9.95
N TYR A 902 -24.96 -13.86 -9.38
CA TYR A 902 -25.87 -12.71 -9.28
C TYR A 902 -26.23 -12.19 -10.68
N VAL A 903 -27.50 -11.85 -10.91
CA VAL A 903 -28.00 -11.34 -12.20
C VAL A 903 -28.84 -10.09 -12.04
N ALA A 904 -29.67 -9.99 -11.01
CA ALA A 904 -30.47 -8.79 -10.76
C ALA A 904 -30.73 -8.63 -9.26
N GLY A 905 -31.06 -7.43 -8.79
CA GLY A 905 -31.33 -7.23 -7.37
C GLY A 905 -31.17 -5.79 -6.91
N ARG A 906 -30.87 -5.62 -5.63
CA ARG A 906 -30.69 -4.33 -4.96
C ARG A 906 -29.23 -3.97 -4.69
N VAL A 907 -28.29 -4.80 -5.14
CA VAL A 907 -26.86 -4.53 -5.00
C VAL A 907 -26.52 -3.30 -5.84
N ASN A 908 -25.69 -2.39 -5.31
CA ASN A 908 -25.25 -1.23 -6.07
C ASN A 908 -24.28 -1.70 -7.16
N GLU A 909 -24.77 -1.80 -8.39
CA GLU A 909 -24.03 -2.28 -9.57
C GLU A 909 -23.11 -1.21 -10.17
N ARG A 910 -23.04 0.01 -9.61
CA ARG A 910 -22.05 1.01 -10.06
C ARG A 910 -20.67 0.51 -9.70
N ALA A 911 -19.85 0.16 -10.68
CA ALA A 911 -18.45 -0.10 -10.40
C ALA A 911 -17.79 1.14 -9.82
N VAL A 912 -16.80 0.90 -8.97
CA VAL A 912 -15.84 1.94 -8.59
C VAL A 912 -15.18 2.40 -9.88
N VAL A 913 -15.31 3.67 -10.23
CA VAL A 913 -14.68 4.24 -11.43
C VAL A 913 -13.29 4.76 -11.10
N CYS A 914 -12.39 4.65 -12.06
CA CYS A 914 -11.08 5.27 -11.99
C CYS A 914 -11.22 6.73 -12.41
N ASP A 915 -10.08 7.41 -12.45
CA ASP A 915 -10.00 8.84 -12.67
C ASP A 915 -10.51 9.32 -14.04
N GLU A 916 -10.72 8.40 -14.99
CA GLU A 916 -11.25 8.73 -16.32
C GLU A 916 -12.77 8.53 -16.47
N ASP A 917 -13.52 8.28 -15.39
CA ASP A 917 -14.89 7.71 -15.42
C ASP A 917 -14.95 6.36 -16.15
N LYS A 918 -13.79 5.81 -16.52
CA LYS A 918 -13.61 4.42 -16.89
C LYS A 918 -13.69 3.60 -15.64
N PRO A 919 -14.14 2.35 -15.73
CA PRO A 919 -14.48 1.70 -14.51
C PRO A 919 -13.30 0.85 -14.02
N ILE A 920 -13.03 0.82 -12.71
CA ILE A 920 -11.92 0.07 -12.10
C ILE A 920 -12.37 -1.39 -12.09
N MET A 921 -11.64 -2.25 -12.82
CA MET A 921 -11.70 -3.69 -12.60
C MET A 921 -11.36 -3.96 -11.13
N THR A 922 -12.34 -4.27 -10.29
CA THR A 922 -12.10 -4.60 -8.87
C THR A 922 -12.26 -6.09 -8.55
N SER A 923 -12.49 -6.96 -9.55
CA SER A 923 -12.58 -8.39 -9.29
C SER A 923 -11.23 -9.10 -9.45
N THR A 924 -10.47 -9.19 -8.36
CA THR A 924 -9.59 -10.34 -8.09
C THR A 924 -10.37 -11.62 -7.77
N ILE A 925 -11.71 -11.54 -7.78
CA ILE A 925 -12.62 -12.68 -7.62
C ILE A 925 -12.35 -13.68 -8.75
N ARG A 926 -12.03 -14.94 -8.39
CA ARG A 926 -11.92 -16.06 -9.33
C ARG A 926 -13.15 -16.09 -10.24
N ARG A 927 -12.95 -15.92 -11.55
CA ARG A 927 -13.99 -16.01 -12.58
C ARG A 927 -14.15 -17.46 -13.00
N GLU A 928 -14.89 -18.24 -12.22
CA GLU A 928 -15.26 -19.59 -12.65
C GLU A 928 -16.50 -19.46 -13.56
N VAL A 929 -16.38 -19.93 -14.80
CA VAL A 929 -17.49 -19.93 -15.77
C VAL A 929 -18.57 -20.88 -15.26
N PRO A 930 -19.87 -20.51 -15.28
CA PRO A 930 -20.94 -21.40 -14.82
C PRO A 930 -20.91 -22.74 -15.55
N GLU A 931 -20.90 -23.84 -14.78
CA GLU A 931 -21.07 -25.17 -15.34
C GLU A 931 -22.52 -25.37 -15.73
N MET A 932 -22.80 -25.16 -17.02
CA MET A 932 -24.09 -25.44 -17.68
C MET A 932 -23.88 -25.52 -19.20
N SER A 933 -24.90 -25.96 -19.94
CA SER A 933 -24.82 -26.00 -21.40
C SER A 933 -24.67 -24.60 -22.00
N ASP A 934 -23.92 -24.49 -23.11
CA ASP A 934 -23.73 -23.21 -23.81
C ASP A 934 -25.07 -22.62 -24.29
N ALA A 935 -26.01 -23.49 -24.67
CA ALA A 935 -27.36 -23.11 -25.07
C ALA A 935 -28.14 -22.45 -23.95
N GLU A 936 -28.12 -23.07 -22.77
CA GLU A 936 -28.80 -22.57 -21.59
C GLU A 936 -28.16 -21.28 -21.07
N PHE A 937 -26.82 -21.22 -21.03
CA PHE A 937 -26.08 -20.01 -20.67
C PHE A 937 -26.45 -18.85 -21.59
N ASN A 938 -26.44 -19.06 -22.90
CA ASN A 938 -26.78 -18.00 -23.87
C ASN A 938 -28.25 -17.56 -23.78
N ARG A 939 -29.17 -18.48 -23.47
CA ARG A 939 -30.59 -18.16 -23.23
C ARG A 939 -30.77 -17.31 -21.97
N LEU A 940 -30.15 -17.71 -20.86
CA LEU A 940 -30.21 -16.98 -19.59
C LEU A 940 -29.52 -15.61 -19.66
N ASP A 941 -28.35 -15.55 -20.31
CA ASP A 941 -27.63 -14.31 -20.59
C ASP A 941 -28.50 -13.36 -21.42
N ALA A 942 -29.19 -13.85 -22.46
CA ALA A 942 -30.12 -13.05 -23.26
C ALA A 942 -31.34 -12.56 -22.44
N LEU A 943 -31.94 -13.41 -21.60
CA LEU A 943 -33.05 -13.02 -20.72
C LEU A 943 -32.62 -11.98 -19.68
N SER A 944 -31.38 -12.07 -19.19
CA SER A 944 -30.77 -11.10 -18.27
C SER A 944 -30.32 -9.78 -18.93
N GLY A 945 -30.42 -9.66 -20.26
CA GLY A 945 -29.92 -8.50 -21.00
C GLY A 945 -28.39 -8.42 -21.11
N GLY A 946 -27.68 -9.55 -21.03
CA GLY A 946 -26.22 -9.64 -21.07
C GLY A 946 -25.52 -9.47 -19.72
N LYS A 947 -26.29 -9.42 -18.61
CA LYS A 947 -25.75 -9.19 -17.26
C LYS A 947 -24.93 -10.37 -16.74
N LEU A 948 -25.36 -11.59 -17.05
CA LEU A 948 -24.63 -12.80 -16.65
C LEU A 948 -23.19 -12.75 -17.16
N ARG A 949 -22.98 -12.42 -18.44
CA ARG A 949 -21.64 -12.17 -18.98
C ARG A 949 -20.97 -10.93 -18.43
N HIS A 950 -21.69 -9.83 -18.24
CA HIS A 950 -21.11 -8.58 -17.74
C HIS A 950 -20.39 -8.75 -16.40
N LEU A 951 -21.03 -9.47 -15.47
CA LEU A 951 -20.50 -9.74 -14.15
C LEU A 951 -19.37 -10.77 -14.18
N LEU A 952 -19.45 -11.77 -15.05
CA LEU A 952 -18.36 -12.73 -15.27
C LEU A 952 -17.09 -12.06 -15.81
N VAL A 953 -17.25 -11.11 -16.73
CA VAL A 953 -16.16 -10.32 -17.30
C VAL A 953 -15.65 -9.25 -16.33
N GLY A 954 -16.35 -9.02 -15.22
CA GLY A 954 -16.06 -7.92 -14.31
C GLY A 954 -16.13 -6.55 -15.01
N SER A 955 -16.93 -6.43 -16.08
CA SER A 955 -17.00 -5.18 -16.84
C SER A 955 -17.45 -4.07 -15.90
N PRO A 956 -16.67 -3.00 -15.74
CA PRO A 956 -16.96 -2.10 -14.64
C PRO A 956 -17.96 -1.00 -15.12
N SER A 957 -18.35 -0.98 -16.40
CA SER A 957 -19.23 0.08 -16.92
C SER A 957 -20.61 0.02 -16.26
N GLY A 958 -21.12 1.17 -15.80
CA GLY A 958 -22.46 1.33 -15.24
C GLY A 958 -23.53 1.77 -16.27
N TYR A 959 -23.10 2.18 -17.48
CA TYR A 959 -23.95 2.95 -18.40
C TYR A 959 -24.17 2.29 -19.78
N SER A 960 -23.22 1.50 -20.30
CA SER A 960 -23.28 0.90 -21.65
C SER A 960 -22.76 -0.55 -21.66
N TRP A 961 -23.34 -1.38 -20.80
CA TRP A 961 -22.83 -2.71 -20.43
C TRP A 961 -22.51 -3.61 -21.61
N THR A 962 -23.37 -3.65 -22.62
CA THR A 962 -23.21 -4.57 -23.75
C THR A 962 -21.99 -4.24 -24.60
N GLU A 963 -21.69 -2.97 -24.84
CA GLU A 963 -20.56 -2.60 -25.72
C GLU A 963 -19.21 -2.82 -25.02
N GLN A 964 -19.12 -2.45 -23.74
CA GLN A 964 -17.89 -2.62 -22.96
C GLN A 964 -17.56 -4.08 -22.69
N VAL A 965 -18.58 -4.90 -22.44
CA VAL A 965 -18.40 -6.36 -22.33
C VAL A 965 -17.85 -6.93 -23.63
N GLU A 966 -18.38 -6.53 -24.78
CA GLU A 966 -17.85 -6.99 -26.07
C GLU A 966 -16.41 -6.54 -26.33
N ILE A 967 -16.03 -5.31 -25.93
CA ILE A 967 -14.64 -4.84 -26.01
C ILE A 967 -13.72 -5.73 -25.16
N ILE A 968 -14.09 -6.00 -23.91
CA ILE A 968 -13.28 -6.82 -23.00
C ILE A 968 -13.20 -8.26 -23.51
N LEU A 969 -14.32 -8.87 -23.91
CA LEU A 969 -14.34 -10.23 -24.48
C LEU A 969 -13.50 -10.33 -25.76
N SER A 970 -13.53 -9.30 -26.62
CA SER A 970 -12.69 -9.27 -27.83
C SER A 970 -11.20 -9.18 -27.49
N HIS A 971 -10.85 -8.46 -26.42
CA HIS A 971 -9.47 -8.33 -25.95
C HIS A 971 -8.99 -9.62 -25.27
N GLU A 972 -9.80 -10.22 -24.41
CA GLU A 972 -9.51 -11.49 -23.73
C GLU A 972 -9.36 -12.65 -24.73
N ASP A 973 -10.26 -12.78 -25.72
CA ASP A 973 -10.14 -13.78 -26.79
C ASP A 973 -8.86 -13.56 -27.63
N TRP A 974 -8.56 -12.31 -28.01
CA TRP A 974 -7.31 -11.98 -28.70
C TRP A 974 -6.07 -12.37 -27.88
N TRP A 975 -6.06 -12.04 -26.58
CA TRP A 975 -4.95 -12.35 -25.68
C TRP A 975 -4.79 -13.84 -25.45
N ASN A 976 -5.88 -14.56 -25.18
CA ASN A 976 -5.89 -16.01 -24.98
C ASN A 976 -5.38 -16.75 -26.23
N ARG A 977 -5.83 -16.35 -27.43
CA ARG A 977 -5.30 -16.89 -28.70
C ARG A 977 -3.81 -16.65 -28.85
N LYS A 978 -3.30 -15.47 -28.44
CA LYS A 978 -1.87 -15.17 -28.47
C LYS A 978 -1.06 -16.04 -27.51
N GLN A 979 -1.64 -16.43 -26.37
CA GLN A 979 -1.02 -17.31 -25.37
C GLN A 979 -1.27 -18.81 -25.62
N GLY A 980 -2.07 -19.17 -26.63
CA GLY A 980 -2.43 -20.57 -26.90
C GLY A 980 -3.44 -21.16 -25.90
N ILE A 981 -4.14 -20.32 -25.13
CA ILE A 981 -5.15 -20.74 -24.15
C ILE A 981 -6.50 -20.83 -24.87
N PRO A 982 -7.21 -21.98 -24.85
CA PRO A 982 -8.55 -22.07 -25.41
C PRO A 982 -9.53 -21.21 -24.59
N THR A 983 -10.27 -20.33 -25.28
CA THR A 983 -11.31 -19.50 -24.64
C THR A 983 -12.63 -20.27 -24.59
N ASP A 984 -13.28 -20.29 -23.43
CA ASP A 984 -14.59 -20.92 -23.26
C ASP A 984 -15.62 -20.31 -24.26
N PRO A 985 -16.43 -21.12 -24.98
CA PRO A 985 -17.45 -20.62 -25.89
C PRO A 985 -18.41 -19.57 -25.28
N LYS A 986 -18.70 -19.67 -23.98
CA LYS A 986 -19.52 -18.71 -23.23
C LYS A 986 -18.85 -17.34 -23.08
N LEU A 987 -17.52 -17.27 -23.18
CA LEU A 987 -16.72 -16.05 -23.09
C LEU A 987 -16.17 -15.58 -24.45
N LEU A 988 -16.74 -16.04 -25.57
CA LEU A 988 -16.37 -15.50 -26.89
C LEU A 988 -17.06 -14.15 -27.17
N PRO A 989 -16.44 -13.25 -27.95
CA PRO A 989 -17.11 -12.06 -28.47
C PRO A 989 -18.25 -12.47 -29.42
N LYS A 990 -19.30 -11.64 -29.53
CA LYS A 990 -20.53 -11.94 -30.28
C LYS A 990 -20.29 -12.39 -31.73
N SER A 991 -19.24 -11.87 -32.38
CA SER A 991 -18.86 -12.25 -33.75
C SER A 991 -18.27 -13.65 -33.88
N SER A 992 -17.74 -14.22 -32.81
CA SER A 992 -17.06 -15.52 -32.79
C SER A 992 -17.86 -16.60 -32.06
N ARG A 993 -19.03 -16.26 -31.49
CA ARG A 993 -19.91 -17.24 -30.84
C ARG A 993 -20.51 -18.19 -31.87
N PRO A 994 -20.65 -19.49 -31.56
CA PRO A 994 -21.42 -20.41 -32.39
C PRO A 994 -22.88 -19.93 -32.47
N LEU A 995 -23.47 -19.97 -33.68
CA LEU A 995 -24.91 -19.78 -33.85
C LEU A 995 -25.60 -21.00 -33.24
N LEU A 996 -26.18 -20.83 -32.06
CA LEU A 996 -27.04 -21.85 -31.47
C LEU A 996 -28.37 -21.86 -32.21
N VAL A 997 -28.65 -22.96 -32.90
CA VAL A 997 -30.00 -23.28 -33.34
C VAL A 997 -30.72 -23.79 -32.10
N ASP A 998 -31.76 -23.09 -31.64
CA ASP A 998 -32.62 -23.60 -30.55
C ASP A 998 -33.05 -25.04 -30.88
N GLU A 999 -33.02 -25.96 -29.91
CA GLU A 999 -33.41 -27.36 -30.14
C GLU A 999 -34.86 -27.48 -30.69
N ASN A 1000 -35.71 -26.51 -30.36
CA ASN A 1000 -37.05 -26.37 -30.91
C ASN A 1000 -37.07 -25.98 -32.40
N ASP A 1001 -36.07 -25.25 -32.87
CA ASP A 1001 -35.89 -24.94 -34.29
C ASP A 1001 -35.16 -26.05 -35.03
N SER A 1002 -34.22 -26.76 -34.40
CA SER A 1002 -33.59 -27.92 -35.02
C SER A 1002 -34.57 -29.07 -35.22
N GLN A 1003 -35.54 -29.32 -34.34
CA GLN A 1003 -36.64 -30.25 -34.64
C GLN A 1003 -37.49 -29.82 -35.86
N LYS A 1004 -37.72 -28.51 -36.06
CA LYS A 1004 -38.39 -27.96 -37.26
C LYS A 1004 -37.53 -28.02 -38.52
N ILE A 1005 -36.21 -27.97 -38.38
CA ILE A 1005 -35.26 -28.02 -39.49
C ILE A 1005 -35.00 -29.49 -39.89
N ILE A 1006 -34.80 -30.39 -38.93
CA ILE A 1006 -34.60 -31.83 -39.15
C ILE A 1006 -35.84 -32.46 -39.77
N SER A 1007 -37.05 -32.10 -39.32
CA SER A 1007 -38.30 -32.56 -39.95
C SER A 1007 -38.51 -32.06 -41.39
N LYS A 1008 -37.78 -31.02 -41.83
CA LYS A 1008 -37.78 -30.54 -43.21
C LYS A 1008 -36.64 -31.12 -44.06
N CYS A 1009 -35.64 -31.71 -43.43
CA CYS A 1009 -34.42 -32.17 -44.07
C CYS A 1009 -34.31 -33.69 -44.21
N ASP A 1010 -35.40 -34.45 -44.00
CA ASP A 1010 -35.46 -35.83 -44.50
C ASP A 1010 -35.46 -35.80 -46.04
N PRO A 1011 -34.37 -36.25 -46.71
CA PRO A 1011 -34.39 -36.39 -48.15
C PRO A 1011 -35.17 -37.67 -48.53
N PRO A 1012 -35.87 -37.70 -49.69
CA PRO A 1012 -36.65 -38.86 -50.08
C PRO A 1012 -35.75 -40.10 -50.22
N LYS A 1013 -36.26 -41.24 -49.73
CA LYS A 1013 -35.66 -42.58 -49.86
C LYS A 1013 -35.33 -42.86 -51.33
N LEU A 1014 -34.06 -42.75 -51.72
CA LEU A 1014 -33.56 -43.30 -52.97
C LEU A 1014 -33.23 -44.78 -52.73
N GLY A 1015 -34.06 -45.62 -53.35
CA GLY A 1015 -33.99 -47.07 -53.27
C GLY A 1015 -32.74 -47.63 -53.94
N ALA A 1016 -32.34 -48.80 -53.44
CA ALA A 1016 -31.33 -49.64 -54.06
C ALA A 1016 -31.83 -50.09 -55.44
N ASN A 1017 -31.44 -49.38 -56.51
CA ASN A 1017 -31.15 -49.89 -57.88
C ASN A 1017 -31.07 -48.78 -58.95
N ASP A 1018 -30.20 -47.77 -58.83
CA ASP A 1018 -29.79 -46.97 -60.01
C ASP A 1018 -28.27 -46.68 -59.95
N PRO A 1019 -27.49 -46.96 -61.02
CA PRO A 1019 -26.03 -46.85 -61.02
C PRO A 1019 -25.49 -45.51 -61.59
N VAL A 1020 -24.46 -45.01 -60.91
CA VAL A 1020 -23.48 -43.93 -61.24
C VAL A 1020 -24.02 -42.52 -61.38
#